data_AF-A0A1S2YHX7-F1
#
_entry.id   AF-A0A1S2YHX7-F1
#
_cell.length_a   1.000
_cell.length_b   1.000
_cell.length_c   1.000
_cell.angle_alpha   90.00
_cell.angle_beta   90.00
_cell.angle_gamma   90.00
#
_symmetry.space_group_name_H-M   'P 1'
#
loop_
_entity.id
_entity.type
_entity.pdbx_description
1 polymer ?
#
loop_
_entity_poly.entity_id
_entity_poly.type
_entity_poly.pdbx_seq_one_letter_code
_entity_poly.pdbx_strand_id
1 'polypeptide(L)'
;METKEHHAVAPKKPTLTPKAIIHQKFGKMACYVVEEVKEVCQTECPGLSIPQTGPCLFRCTLQLPEVTVVSGTFKKKKDAEQSAAEMAIEKLGIIPETIDLTPQEAQESLVARIAYLFSEKFLVSDHPLSGHIRATLRRKGDRCGSVPISVIAVCDAKIFSLCKCINPEVESNPFLVLSYVVRATTKLHEFLATSEQHLWIRKLSPYSQDIIESLMKEGDSHECIPVAAICIPSSMEKHVEAVTLRISLRQYYLDIIANELGLEDCANVLISRNIGKASSEMRLFFAAQQSYLLDQSFISGNGKETEGSLNVRARYLSGQDIVGDAILACIGYTRKSRDLFYEDVTVQLYYRMLLGKTPGGVYKISRDAILTAELPSRFTTRVNWRGSLPRDILCMFCRQHRLSEPLFSVLSPPFKILTESSESCFKAADSGTDVIECANGASKNACPKQSDSEMFKCEIKLRSRCEDVILLCSPEDCYKKQNDAIQNASLKLLSWLNKYFNCVAAPFDQLYETASNSNIHIFSKNLFREILTGQSNQNCQLYAMECNKLLESQDMSGNEVYSLKIEGPDSGVCPCNGSLPCISYSASLVVEGENMKEVIEVCNEFEFEIGVGAVVSYIEEVVMQMSVGQYAYFNTNLVTSDLIFASASDSAKMLSLLSSKACYVEYEINLTKVAEPPEERMEQALFSPPLSKQRVEFAVQHIVESHATTLLDFGCGSGSLLEALLNYTTSLEKIAGVDISQKGLTRAAKVLNSKLVANSDAGVTTKSLILYEGSITNFDSRLHGFDIGTCLEVIEHMDEDQACLFGDVALSSFCPRILIVSTPNFEYNVVLQKSSPPTHEQEDLDEKTLLQSCKFRNHDHKFEWTREQFIQWASELAARHNYSVQFSGVGGSVDVEPGFASQIAVFKREWRPEDDVQKHTDIKNHYNEIWEWNSKNR
;
A
#
# COMPACT_ATOMS: atom_id res chain seq x y z
N MET A 1 25.06 -38.15 19.27
CA MET A 1 25.10 -37.81 20.70
C MET A 1 24.51 -36.42 20.84
N GLU A 2 23.48 -36.33 21.69
CA GLU A 2 22.75 -35.13 22.14
C GLU A 2 21.94 -34.35 21.08
N THR A 3 20.73 -34.88 20.85
CA THR A 3 19.55 -34.14 20.42
C THR A 3 19.24 -33.03 21.43
N LYS A 4 19.53 -31.77 21.09
CA LYS A 4 19.02 -30.61 21.83
C LYS A 4 17.52 -30.48 21.58
N GLU A 5 16.73 -30.76 22.61
CA GLU A 5 15.31 -30.46 22.66
C GLU A 5 15.09 -28.97 22.37
N HIS A 6 14.33 -28.66 21.33
CA HIS A 6 13.84 -27.33 21.07
C HIS A 6 12.78 -26.97 22.12
N HIS A 7 13.14 -26.13 23.10
CA HIS A 7 12.15 -25.48 23.95
C HIS A 7 11.27 -24.57 23.09
N ALA A 8 10.02 -24.98 22.87
CA ALA A 8 8.99 -24.16 22.25
C ALA A 8 8.75 -22.92 23.13
N VAL A 9 9.10 -21.74 22.61
CA VAL A 9 8.75 -20.46 23.23
C VAL A 9 7.24 -20.28 23.11
N ALA A 10 6.55 -20.17 24.25
CA ALA A 10 5.11 -19.96 24.28
C ALA A 10 4.71 -18.67 23.52
N PRO A 11 3.73 -18.72 22.60
CA PRO A 11 3.33 -17.53 21.85
C PRO A 11 2.66 -16.51 22.77
N LYS A 12 3.22 -15.30 22.87
CA LYS A 12 2.60 -14.17 23.56
C LYS A 12 1.30 -13.77 22.83
N LYS A 13 0.17 -13.87 23.53
CA LYS A 13 -1.16 -13.43 23.05
C LYS A 13 -1.20 -11.91 22.85
N PRO A 14 -2.10 -11.39 21.97
CA PRO A 14 -2.28 -9.96 21.79
C PRO A 14 -2.69 -9.30 23.12
N THR A 15 -1.84 -8.42 23.63
CA THR A 15 -2.09 -7.61 24.82
C THR A 15 -3.31 -6.73 24.56
N LEU A 16 -4.32 -6.81 25.43
CA LEU A 16 -5.45 -5.88 25.39
C LEU A 16 -4.92 -4.45 25.50
N THR A 17 -5.39 -3.55 24.65
CA THR A 17 -4.97 -2.14 24.73
C THR A 17 -5.32 -1.56 26.10
N PRO A 18 -4.51 -0.65 26.67
CA PRO A 18 -4.80 0.00 27.95
C PRO A 18 -6.23 0.53 28.08
N LYS A 19 -6.74 1.17 27.01
CA LYS A 19 -8.13 1.65 26.96
C LYS A 19 -9.18 0.54 27.08
N ALA A 20 -8.93 -0.64 26.51
CA ALA A 20 -9.83 -1.80 26.61
C ALA A 20 -9.85 -2.38 28.03
N ILE A 21 -8.70 -2.41 28.71
CA ILE A 21 -8.59 -2.86 30.11
C ILE A 21 -9.38 -1.93 31.04
N ILE A 22 -9.20 -0.61 30.89
CA ILE A 22 -9.97 0.38 31.66
C ILE A 22 -11.48 0.25 31.37
N HIS A 23 -11.88 0.11 30.11
CA HIS A 23 -13.29 -0.08 29.75
C HIS A 23 -13.86 -1.40 30.30
N GLN A 24 -13.08 -2.48 30.36
CA GLN A 24 -13.52 -3.75 30.94
C GLN A 24 -13.79 -3.64 32.45
N LYS A 25 -12.98 -2.86 33.17
CA LYS A 25 -13.10 -2.71 34.63
C LYS A 25 -14.10 -1.63 35.05
N PHE A 26 -14.14 -0.49 34.36
CA PHE A 26 -14.93 0.67 34.75
C PHE A 26 -16.10 0.99 33.80
N GLY A 27 -16.14 0.39 32.60
CA GLY A 27 -17.22 0.55 31.63
C GLY A 27 -17.52 2.02 31.31
N LYS A 28 -18.80 2.40 31.44
CA LYS A 28 -19.29 3.77 31.19
C LYS A 28 -18.83 4.80 32.22
N MET A 29 -18.20 4.38 33.32
CA MET A 29 -17.72 5.30 34.36
C MET A 29 -16.37 5.94 34.01
N ALA A 30 -15.71 5.51 32.93
CA ALA A 30 -14.47 6.11 32.45
C ALA A 30 -14.73 7.24 31.46
N CYS A 31 -14.35 8.48 31.82
CA CYS A 31 -14.54 9.66 30.98
C CYS A 31 -13.19 10.22 30.49
N TYR A 32 -13.01 10.29 29.17
CA TYR A 32 -11.81 10.84 28.53
C TYR A 32 -12.11 12.26 28.01
N VAL A 33 -11.40 13.25 28.52
CA VAL A 33 -11.50 14.67 28.10
C VAL A 33 -10.19 15.07 27.44
N VAL A 34 -10.23 15.46 26.17
CA VAL A 34 -9.03 15.81 25.40
C VAL A 34 -8.98 17.32 25.17
N GLU A 35 -7.85 17.93 25.54
CA GLU A 35 -7.55 19.34 25.35
C GLU A 35 -6.48 19.54 24.27
N GLU A 36 -6.59 20.63 23.51
CA GLU A 36 -5.57 21.06 22.55
C GLU A 36 -4.56 21.99 23.23
N VAL A 37 -3.29 21.61 23.15
CA VAL A 37 -2.17 22.37 23.69
C VAL A 37 -1.39 22.95 22.52
N LYS A 38 -1.44 24.27 22.38
CA LYS A 38 -0.61 25.00 21.42
C LYS A 38 0.73 25.30 22.10
N GLU A 39 1.78 24.60 21.72
CA GLU A 39 3.13 24.98 22.14
C GLU A 39 3.59 26.22 21.36
N VAL A 40 4.09 27.20 22.09
CA VAL A 40 4.86 28.31 21.50
C VAL A 40 6.18 27.70 21.08
N CYS A 41 6.39 27.54 19.77
CA CYS A 41 7.64 26.99 19.26
C CYS A 41 8.77 27.94 19.70
N GLN A 42 9.81 27.41 20.37
CA GLN A 42 11.11 28.07 20.31
C GLN A 42 11.44 28.19 18.82
N THR A 43 11.68 29.40 18.34
CA THR A 43 11.91 29.71 16.92
C THR A 43 12.94 28.73 16.34
N GLU A 44 12.51 27.84 15.43
CA GLU A 44 13.41 26.90 14.72
C GLU A 44 14.48 27.64 13.90
N CYS A 45 14.27 28.93 13.63
CA CYS A 45 15.21 29.81 12.95
C CYS A 45 15.21 31.18 13.66
N PRO A 46 16.29 31.55 14.38
CA PRO A 46 16.40 32.85 15.04
C PRO A 46 16.48 33.97 14.01
N GLY A 47 15.89 35.14 14.34
CA GLY A 47 15.92 36.32 13.47
C GLY A 47 14.91 36.32 12.31
N LEU A 48 14.09 35.27 12.16
CA LEU A 48 13.02 35.25 11.15
C LEU A 48 11.87 36.18 11.57
N SER A 49 11.53 37.16 10.73
CA SER A 49 10.46 38.13 11.01
C SER A 49 9.04 37.60 10.74
N ILE A 50 8.91 36.40 10.16
CA ILE A 50 7.63 35.72 9.89
C ILE A 50 7.20 34.87 11.10
N PRO A 51 6.01 35.09 11.69
CA PRO A 51 5.52 34.32 12.84
C PRO A 51 5.37 32.82 12.52
N GLN A 52 5.94 31.95 13.36
CA GLN A 52 5.81 30.50 13.23
C GLN A 52 4.74 29.96 14.19
N THR A 53 3.68 29.34 13.66
CA THR A 53 2.69 28.60 14.48
C THR A 53 3.13 27.15 14.63
N GLY A 54 3.36 26.69 15.86
CA GLY A 54 3.74 25.30 16.16
C GLY A 54 2.64 24.27 15.90
N PRO A 55 2.98 22.97 15.87
CA PRO A 55 1.99 21.90 15.70
C PRO A 55 1.04 21.85 16.90
N CYS A 56 -0.24 21.59 16.64
CA CYS A 56 -1.23 21.39 17.69
C CYS A 56 -1.00 20.03 18.37
N LEU A 57 -0.73 20.04 19.67
CA LEU A 57 -0.62 18.83 20.48
C LEU A 57 -1.91 18.58 21.26
N PHE A 58 -2.09 17.36 21.73
CA PHE A 58 -3.25 16.93 22.48
C PHE A 58 -2.83 16.38 23.84
N ARG A 59 -3.58 16.70 24.87
CA ARG A 59 -3.46 16.10 26.20
C ARG A 59 -4.81 15.51 26.59
N CYS A 60 -4.81 14.36 27.25
CA CYS A 60 -6.02 13.69 27.68
C CYS A 60 -6.09 13.60 29.21
N THR A 61 -7.21 14.02 29.77
CA THR A 61 -7.59 13.78 31.17
C THR A 61 -8.57 12.62 31.22
N LEU A 62 -8.18 11.52 31.85
CA LEU A 62 -9.04 10.38 32.16
C LEU A 62 -9.56 10.49 33.58
N GLN A 63 -10.88 10.64 33.72
CA GLN A 63 -11.60 10.61 34.99
C GLN A 63 -12.18 9.21 35.22
N LEU A 64 -11.74 8.56 36.30
CA LEU A 64 -12.29 7.32 36.83
C LEU A 64 -12.88 7.59 38.24
N PRO A 65 -13.77 6.73 38.75
CA PRO A 65 -14.35 6.90 40.10
C PRO A 65 -13.31 6.99 41.22
N GLU A 66 -12.17 6.32 41.04
CA GLU A 66 -11.12 6.18 42.05
C GLU A 66 -9.96 7.15 41.84
N VAL A 67 -9.70 7.57 40.59
CA VAL A 67 -8.51 8.36 40.24
C VAL A 67 -8.79 9.22 39.01
N THR A 68 -8.20 10.42 38.99
CA THR A 68 -8.08 11.22 37.76
C THR A 68 -6.62 11.25 37.31
N VAL A 69 -6.41 11.01 36.02
CA VAL A 69 -5.07 10.98 35.41
C VAL A 69 -5.03 11.91 34.22
N VAL A 70 -3.92 12.62 34.06
CA VAL A 70 -3.66 13.50 32.93
C VAL A 70 -2.44 12.96 32.19
N SER A 71 -2.57 12.73 30.89
CA SER A 71 -1.48 12.26 30.04
C SER A 71 -0.43 13.36 29.82
N GLY A 72 0.72 12.99 29.23
CA GLY A 72 1.59 13.95 28.55
C GLY A 72 0.93 14.58 27.32
N THR A 73 1.68 15.43 26.60
CA THR A 73 1.27 16.00 25.30
C THR A 73 1.67 15.06 24.15
N PHE A 74 0.75 14.83 23.21
CA PHE A 74 0.94 13.94 22.07
C PHE A 74 0.47 14.57 20.76
N LYS A 75 1.08 14.20 19.63
CA LYS A 75 0.66 14.68 18.30
C LYS A 75 -0.71 14.14 17.86
N LYS A 76 -1.17 13.02 18.42
CA LYS A 76 -2.46 12.40 18.10
C LYS A 76 -3.33 12.28 19.34
N LYS A 77 -4.61 12.61 19.18
CA LYS A 77 -5.64 12.43 20.21
C LYS A 77 -5.71 11.00 20.79
N LYS A 78 -5.65 9.98 19.92
CA LYS A 78 -5.72 8.57 20.35
C LYS A 78 -4.56 8.15 21.25
N ASP A 79 -3.36 8.66 20.98
CA ASP A 79 -2.16 8.31 21.75
C ASP A 79 -2.22 8.95 23.15
N ALA A 80 -2.72 10.20 23.24
CA ALA A 80 -3.01 10.84 24.52
C ALA A 80 -4.03 10.04 25.36
N GLU A 81 -5.11 9.56 24.73
CA GLU A 81 -6.11 8.71 25.40
C GLU A 81 -5.53 7.37 25.89
N GLN A 82 -4.67 6.72 25.09
CA GLN A 82 -4.01 5.47 25.49
C GLN A 82 -3.03 5.69 26.64
N SER A 83 -2.22 6.75 26.57
CA SER A 83 -1.30 7.13 27.65
C SER A 83 -2.04 7.44 28.95
N ALA A 84 -3.16 8.17 28.90
CA ALA A 84 -3.99 8.40 30.08
C ALA A 84 -4.53 7.09 30.69
N ALA A 85 -4.93 6.13 29.84
CA ALA A 85 -5.38 4.82 30.28
C ALA A 85 -4.26 3.98 30.89
N GLU A 86 -3.06 3.99 30.31
CA GLU A 86 -1.88 3.28 30.80
C GLU A 86 -1.43 3.81 32.17
N MET A 87 -1.32 5.12 32.31
CA MET A 87 -1.01 5.76 33.59
C MET A 87 -2.09 5.48 34.66
N ALA A 88 -3.36 5.33 34.27
CA ALA A 88 -4.42 4.94 35.19
C ALA A 88 -4.31 3.46 35.62
N ILE A 89 -3.94 2.56 34.70
CA ILE A 89 -3.67 1.14 35.02
C ILE A 89 -2.52 1.05 36.02
N GLU A 90 -1.43 1.77 35.80
CA GLU A 90 -0.27 1.82 36.70
C GLU A 90 -0.66 2.37 38.08
N LYS A 91 -1.36 3.51 38.14
CA LYS A 91 -1.80 4.12 39.41
C LYS A 91 -2.77 3.25 40.20
N LEU A 92 -3.62 2.50 39.51
CA LEU A 92 -4.58 1.59 40.12
C LEU A 92 -3.98 0.22 40.47
N GLY A 93 -2.70 -0.02 40.13
CA GLY A 93 -2.06 -1.32 40.30
C GLY A 93 -2.80 -2.45 39.59
N ILE A 94 -3.47 -2.16 38.46
CA ILE A 94 -4.18 -3.18 37.69
C ILE A 94 -3.13 -4.04 37.01
N ILE A 95 -2.84 -5.21 37.58
CA ILE A 95 -2.08 -6.24 36.91
C ILE A 95 -2.99 -6.80 35.81
N PRO A 96 -2.65 -6.67 34.51
CA PRO A 96 -3.38 -7.36 33.47
C PRO A 96 -3.17 -8.86 33.68
N GLU A 97 -4.10 -9.52 34.36
CA GLU A 97 -4.07 -10.97 34.54
C GLU A 97 -4.16 -11.64 33.15
N THR A 98 -3.01 -11.96 32.57
CA THR A 98 -2.93 -13.13 31.69
C THR A 98 -3.10 -14.33 32.60
N ILE A 99 -4.33 -14.81 32.77
CA ILE A 99 -4.59 -16.07 33.46
C ILE A 99 -3.96 -17.16 32.60
N ASP A 100 -2.71 -17.51 32.89
CA ASP A 100 -2.02 -18.65 32.32
C ASP A 100 -2.57 -19.90 33.01
N LEU A 101 -3.75 -20.33 32.57
CA LEU A 101 -4.37 -21.59 33.00
C LEU A 101 -3.38 -22.73 32.72
N THR A 102 -3.13 -23.55 33.73
CA THR A 102 -2.44 -24.82 33.52
C THR A 102 -3.29 -25.72 32.60
N PRO A 103 -2.70 -26.67 31.84
CA PRO A 103 -3.47 -27.58 31.00
C PRO A 103 -4.57 -28.33 31.76
N GLN A 104 -4.36 -28.62 33.04
CA GLN A 104 -5.35 -29.29 33.90
C GLN A 104 -6.51 -28.37 34.27
N GLU A 105 -6.25 -27.13 34.70
CA GLU A 105 -7.29 -26.13 34.99
C GLU A 105 -8.09 -25.77 33.73
N ALA A 106 -7.42 -25.74 32.57
CA ALA A 106 -8.07 -25.54 31.28
C ALA A 106 -9.03 -26.70 30.94
N GLN A 107 -8.64 -27.94 31.27
CA GLN A 107 -9.50 -29.12 31.09
C GLN A 107 -10.71 -29.11 32.01
N GLU A 108 -10.55 -28.73 33.28
CA GLU A 108 -11.66 -28.58 34.23
C GLU A 108 -12.60 -27.44 33.81
N SER A 109 -12.04 -26.32 33.39
CA SER A 109 -12.79 -25.18 32.83
C SER A 109 -13.55 -25.56 31.56
N LEU A 110 -13.00 -26.45 30.73
CA LEU A 110 -13.67 -26.96 29.52
C LEU A 110 -14.89 -27.80 29.89
N VAL A 111 -14.77 -28.71 30.86
CA VAL A 111 -15.89 -29.50 31.39
C VAL A 111 -16.99 -28.59 31.94
N ALA A 112 -16.62 -27.63 32.80
CA ALA A 112 -17.55 -26.66 33.37
C ALA A 112 -18.24 -25.81 32.29
N ARG A 113 -17.50 -25.41 31.24
CA ARG A 113 -18.07 -24.68 30.11
C ARG A 113 -19.10 -25.52 29.37
N ILE A 114 -18.79 -26.77 29.03
CA ILE A 114 -19.73 -27.68 28.34
C ILE A 114 -21.00 -27.89 29.19
N ALA A 115 -20.87 -28.14 30.49
CA ALA A 115 -22.02 -28.26 31.38
C ALA A 115 -22.91 -26.99 31.36
N TYR A 116 -22.29 -25.80 31.38
CA TYR A 116 -23.01 -24.53 31.28
C TYR A 116 -23.75 -24.36 29.95
N LEU A 117 -23.17 -24.79 28.82
CA LEU A 117 -23.79 -24.68 27.49
C LEU A 117 -25.13 -25.43 27.39
N PHE A 118 -25.31 -26.50 28.15
CA PHE A 118 -26.57 -27.25 28.21
C PHE A 118 -27.49 -26.85 29.37
N SER A 119 -27.13 -25.81 30.12
CA SER A 119 -27.97 -25.28 31.20
C SER A 119 -29.18 -24.49 30.65
N GLU A 120 -30.23 -24.38 31.46
CA GLU A 120 -31.42 -23.59 31.09
C GLU A 120 -31.09 -22.10 30.93
N LYS A 121 -30.17 -21.58 31.75
CA LYS A 121 -29.70 -20.19 31.65
C LYS A 121 -29.06 -19.88 30.30
N PHE A 122 -28.32 -20.85 29.73
CA PHE A 122 -27.68 -20.66 28.43
C PHE A 122 -28.68 -20.70 27.27
N LEU A 123 -29.70 -21.55 27.35
CA LEU A 123 -30.72 -21.68 26.30
C LEU A 123 -31.48 -20.36 26.02
N VAL A 124 -31.62 -19.51 27.04
CA VAL A 124 -32.28 -18.20 26.94
C VAL A 124 -31.34 -17.10 26.42
N SER A 125 -30.03 -17.37 26.35
CA SER A 125 -29.04 -16.38 25.89
C SER A 125 -29.11 -16.12 24.39
N ASP A 126 -28.58 -14.96 23.98
CA ASP A 126 -28.44 -14.54 22.58
C ASP A 126 -27.13 -15.05 21.95
N HIS A 127 -26.53 -16.10 22.51
CA HIS A 127 -25.33 -16.72 21.94
C HIS A 127 -25.69 -17.55 20.69
N PRO A 128 -24.89 -17.53 19.60
CA PRO A 128 -25.13 -18.32 18.40
C PRO A 128 -25.44 -19.80 18.66
N LEU A 129 -24.62 -20.43 19.50
CA LEU A 129 -24.81 -21.83 19.90
C LEU A 129 -26.17 -22.10 20.56
N SER A 130 -26.74 -21.11 21.26
CA SER A 130 -28.09 -21.24 21.82
C SER A 130 -29.15 -21.35 20.73
N GLY A 131 -29.00 -20.62 19.61
CA GLY A 131 -29.84 -20.78 18.42
C GLY A 131 -29.77 -22.18 17.84
N HIS A 132 -28.57 -22.78 17.76
CA HIS A 132 -28.41 -24.17 17.35
C HIS A 132 -29.10 -25.16 18.30
N ILE A 133 -28.96 -25.00 19.61
CA ILE A 133 -29.62 -25.87 20.61
C ILE A 133 -31.14 -25.76 20.47
N ARG A 134 -31.69 -24.54 20.32
CA ARG A 134 -33.13 -24.35 20.09
C ARG A 134 -33.61 -25.02 18.81
N ALA A 135 -32.81 -24.96 17.74
CA ALA A 135 -33.15 -25.59 16.47
C ALA A 135 -33.13 -27.11 16.54
N THR A 136 -32.17 -27.72 17.28
CA THR A 136 -32.10 -29.18 17.42
C THR A 136 -33.26 -29.73 18.25
N LEU A 137 -33.82 -28.95 19.19
CA LEU A 137 -35.04 -29.31 19.92
C LEU A 137 -36.29 -29.40 19.03
N ARG A 138 -36.25 -28.85 17.81
CA ARG A 138 -37.33 -28.96 16.81
C ARG A 138 -37.18 -30.19 15.89
N ARG A 139 -36.06 -30.92 15.96
CA ARG A 139 -35.82 -32.12 15.14
C ARG A 139 -36.74 -33.26 15.58
N LYS A 140 -37.11 -34.12 14.65
CA LYS A 140 -38.02 -35.26 14.90
C LYS A 140 -37.28 -36.50 15.38
N GLY A 141 -37.96 -37.32 16.19
CA GLY A 141 -37.47 -38.64 16.64
C GLY A 141 -36.23 -38.56 17.52
N ASP A 142 -35.35 -39.54 17.39
CA ASP A 142 -34.14 -39.70 18.23
C ASP A 142 -33.10 -38.57 18.07
N ARG A 143 -33.27 -37.76 17.03
CA ARG A 143 -32.42 -36.60 16.70
C ARG A 143 -32.79 -35.34 17.51
N CYS A 144 -33.93 -35.34 18.20
CA CYS A 144 -34.39 -34.21 19.00
C CYS A 144 -33.39 -33.90 20.12
N GLY A 145 -32.95 -32.63 20.19
CA GLY A 145 -32.01 -32.13 21.18
C GLY A 145 -30.56 -32.57 20.98
N SER A 146 -30.26 -33.37 19.95
CA SER A 146 -28.90 -33.80 19.61
C SER A 146 -28.17 -32.70 18.85
N VAL A 147 -27.16 -32.10 19.48
CA VAL A 147 -26.37 -30.99 18.94
C VAL A 147 -25.05 -31.51 18.38
N PRO A 148 -24.72 -31.26 17.09
CA PRO A 148 -23.43 -31.68 16.54
C PRO A 148 -22.23 -31.08 17.28
N ILE A 149 -21.20 -31.88 17.52
CA ILE A 149 -19.99 -31.46 18.24
C ILE A 149 -19.19 -30.41 17.43
N SER A 150 -19.22 -30.52 16.10
CA SER A 150 -18.62 -29.54 15.19
C SER A 150 -19.15 -28.12 15.41
N VAL A 151 -20.45 -27.98 15.70
CA VAL A 151 -21.08 -26.69 16.01
C VAL A 151 -20.56 -26.11 17.32
N ILE A 152 -20.42 -26.95 18.34
CA ILE A 152 -19.91 -26.54 19.67
C ILE A 152 -18.45 -26.07 19.54
N ALA A 153 -17.64 -26.81 18.79
CA ALA A 153 -16.23 -26.51 18.56
C ALA A 153 -16.02 -25.17 17.85
N VAL A 154 -16.88 -24.81 16.88
CA VAL A 154 -16.72 -23.59 16.08
C VAL A 154 -17.42 -22.37 16.70
N CYS A 155 -18.60 -22.54 17.31
CA CYS A 155 -19.40 -21.40 17.76
C CYS A 155 -18.97 -20.81 19.11
N ASP A 156 -18.25 -21.57 19.95
CA ASP A 156 -17.78 -21.11 21.25
C ASP A 156 -16.26 -20.89 21.26
N ALA A 157 -15.84 -19.63 21.11
CA ALA A 157 -14.43 -19.24 21.12
C ALA A 157 -13.72 -19.57 22.45
N LYS A 158 -14.45 -19.67 23.57
CA LYS A 158 -13.87 -20.05 24.87
C LYS A 158 -13.47 -21.51 24.86
N ILE A 159 -14.29 -22.40 24.28
CA ILE A 159 -13.92 -23.82 24.08
C ILE A 159 -12.64 -23.91 23.26
N PHE A 160 -12.58 -23.23 22.11
CA PHE A 160 -11.37 -23.24 21.28
C PHE A 160 -10.14 -22.74 22.05
N SER A 161 -10.26 -21.63 22.79
CA SER A 161 -9.16 -21.09 23.60
C SER A 161 -8.72 -22.04 24.72
N LEU A 162 -9.65 -22.74 25.37
CA LEU A 162 -9.34 -23.71 26.43
C LEU A 162 -8.63 -24.93 25.83
N CYS A 163 -9.11 -25.46 24.70
CA CYS A 163 -8.43 -26.53 23.98
C CYS A 163 -7.03 -26.12 23.51
N LYS A 164 -6.83 -24.88 23.07
CA LYS A 164 -5.51 -24.34 22.74
C LYS A 164 -4.57 -24.30 23.95
N CYS A 165 -5.08 -24.01 25.16
CA CYS A 165 -4.28 -24.08 26.39
C CYS A 165 -3.94 -25.53 26.79
N ILE A 166 -4.80 -26.50 26.46
CA ILE A 166 -4.55 -27.94 26.71
C ILE A 166 -3.50 -28.48 25.74
N ASN A 167 -3.64 -28.17 24.45
CA ASN A 167 -2.69 -28.56 23.40
C ASN A 167 -2.55 -27.42 22.35
N PRO A 168 -1.38 -26.78 22.25
CA PRO A 168 -1.12 -25.74 21.25
C PRO A 168 -1.31 -26.20 19.80
N GLU A 169 -1.15 -27.50 19.49
CA GLU A 169 -1.34 -28.06 18.13
C GLU A 169 -2.75 -27.86 17.58
N VAL A 170 -3.74 -27.59 18.44
CA VAL A 170 -5.12 -27.22 18.07
C VAL A 170 -5.15 -25.98 17.15
N GLU A 171 -4.14 -25.12 17.24
CA GLU A 171 -4.03 -23.96 16.34
C GLU A 171 -3.79 -24.38 14.88
N SER A 172 -2.94 -25.40 14.68
CA SER A 172 -2.59 -26.00 13.39
C SER A 172 -3.66 -26.98 12.90
N ASN A 173 -4.21 -27.81 13.79
CA ASN A 173 -5.29 -28.75 13.49
C ASN A 173 -6.53 -28.49 14.36
N PRO A 174 -7.50 -27.70 13.87
CA PRO A 174 -8.66 -27.27 14.66
C PRO A 174 -9.64 -28.41 14.98
N PHE A 175 -9.57 -29.51 14.23
CA PHE A 175 -10.46 -30.65 14.43
C PHE A 175 -10.10 -31.46 15.68
N LEU A 176 -8.91 -31.25 16.26
CA LEU A 176 -8.55 -31.78 17.58
C LEU A 176 -9.50 -31.30 18.68
N VAL A 177 -10.17 -30.15 18.51
CA VAL A 177 -11.19 -29.68 19.47
C VAL A 177 -12.32 -30.70 19.65
N LEU A 178 -12.68 -31.44 18.59
CA LEU A 178 -13.76 -32.42 18.63
C LEU A 178 -13.47 -33.52 19.66
N SER A 179 -12.27 -34.08 19.67
CA SER A 179 -11.88 -35.14 20.59
C SER A 179 -11.80 -34.65 22.05
N TYR A 180 -11.34 -33.43 22.28
CA TYR A 180 -11.34 -32.82 23.60
C TYR A 180 -12.77 -32.54 24.12
N VAL A 181 -13.69 -32.13 23.24
CA VAL A 181 -15.10 -31.93 23.60
C VAL A 181 -15.77 -33.27 23.93
N VAL A 182 -15.54 -34.32 23.13
CA VAL A 182 -16.01 -35.69 23.44
C VAL A 182 -15.49 -36.13 24.81
N ARG A 183 -14.18 -36.03 25.05
CA ARG A 183 -13.54 -36.44 26.32
C ARG A 183 -14.01 -35.64 27.52
N ALA A 184 -14.33 -34.35 27.35
CA ALA A 184 -14.90 -33.55 28.42
C ALA A 184 -16.37 -33.93 28.68
N THR A 185 -17.10 -34.34 27.65
CA THR A 185 -18.49 -34.79 27.76
C THR A 185 -18.61 -36.15 28.44
N THR A 186 -17.67 -37.08 28.25
CA THR A 186 -17.68 -38.37 28.96
C THR A 186 -17.55 -38.22 30.48
N LYS A 187 -16.91 -37.14 30.96
CA LYS A 187 -16.88 -36.77 32.39
C LYS A 187 -18.24 -36.28 32.92
N LEU A 188 -19.19 -35.96 32.05
CA LEU A 188 -20.53 -35.45 32.36
C LEU A 188 -21.64 -36.46 32.01
N HIS A 189 -21.32 -37.76 31.98
CA HIS A 189 -22.23 -38.84 31.57
C HIS A 189 -23.55 -38.91 32.38
N GLU A 190 -23.58 -38.36 33.60
CA GLU A 190 -24.81 -38.25 34.41
C GLU A 190 -25.81 -37.20 33.87
N PHE A 191 -25.34 -36.22 33.09
CA PHE A 191 -26.13 -35.09 32.61
C PHE A 191 -26.28 -35.05 31.08
N LEU A 192 -25.28 -35.55 30.36
CA LEU A 192 -25.17 -35.49 28.91
C LEU A 192 -24.97 -36.88 28.31
N ALA A 193 -25.63 -37.13 27.19
CA ALA A 193 -25.41 -38.28 26.33
C ALA A 193 -24.54 -37.90 25.13
N THR A 194 -23.70 -38.83 24.69
CA THR A 194 -22.89 -38.77 23.47
C THR A 194 -22.97 -40.13 22.75
N SER A 195 -22.68 -40.17 21.45
CA SER A 195 -22.56 -41.41 20.68
C SER A 195 -21.10 -41.68 20.30
N GLU A 196 -20.73 -42.95 20.19
CA GLU A 196 -19.43 -43.39 19.64
C GLU A 196 -19.41 -43.40 18.11
N GLN A 197 -20.59 -43.49 17.47
CA GLN A 197 -20.74 -43.56 16.01
C GLN A 197 -21.03 -42.20 15.38
N HIS A 198 -21.68 -41.30 16.11
CA HIS A 198 -22.09 -39.99 15.61
C HIS A 198 -21.62 -38.87 16.54
N LEU A 199 -21.09 -37.78 15.96
CA LEU A 199 -20.54 -36.65 16.71
C LEU A 199 -21.64 -35.69 17.20
N TRP A 200 -22.46 -36.11 18.17
CA TRP A 200 -23.45 -35.24 18.81
C TRP A 200 -23.42 -35.31 20.35
N ILE A 201 -23.91 -34.26 20.99
CA ILE A 201 -24.14 -34.17 22.44
C ILE A 201 -25.61 -33.83 22.67
N ARG A 202 -26.25 -34.55 23.59
CA ARG A 202 -27.65 -34.36 23.97
C ARG A 202 -27.79 -34.28 25.48
N LYS A 203 -28.63 -33.37 25.96
CA LYS A 203 -29.00 -33.31 27.38
C LYS A 203 -29.90 -34.49 27.75
N LEU A 204 -29.62 -35.18 28.85
CA LEU A 204 -30.42 -36.32 29.31
C LEU A 204 -31.76 -35.88 29.91
N SER A 205 -31.77 -34.82 30.71
CA SER A 205 -32.99 -34.24 31.26
C SER A 205 -33.64 -33.25 30.29
N PRO A 206 -34.96 -33.30 30.09
CA PRO A 206 -35.66 -32.34 29.25
C PRO A 206 -35.49 -30.91 29.80
N TYR A 207 -35.60 -29.92 28.93
CA TYR A 207 -35.71 -28.52 29.36
C TYR A 207 -37.12 -28.26 29.93
N SER A 208 -37.25 -27.35 30.89
CA SER A 208 -38.55 -26.94 31.41
C SER A 208 -39.50 -26.51 30.27
N GLN A 209 -40.74 -27.00 30.33
CA GLN A 209 -41.74 -26.78 29.29
C GLN A 209 -42.11 -25.31 29.14
N ASP A 210 -42.14 -24.55 30.25
CA ASP A 210 -42.37 -23.09 30.25
C ASP A 210 -41.31 -22.34 29.43
N ILE A 211 -40.05 -22.79 29.48
CA ILE A 211 -38.93 -22.19 28.74
C ILE A 211 -39.05 -22.49 27.26
N ILE A 212 -39.39 -23.73 26.90
CA ILE A 212 -39.61 -24.12 25.50
C ILE A 212 -40.77 -23.34 24.91
N GLU A 213 -41.92 -23.27 25.59
CA GLU A 213 -43.11 -22.56 25.12
C GLU A 213 -42.86 -21.05 24.97
N SER A 214 -42.09 -20.44 25.88
CA SER A 214 -41.68 -19.04 25.78
C SER A 214 -40.79 -18.76 24.56
N LEU A 215 -39.86 -19.68 24.25
CA LEU A 215 -38.88 -19.54 23.16
C LEU A 215 -39.41 -19.99 21.79
N MET A 216 -40.53 -20.71 21.73
CA MET A 216 -41.11 -21.24 20.49
C MET A 216 -42.34 -20.46 19.99
N LYS A 217 -42.56 -19.22 20.48
CA LYS A 217 -43.71 -18.36 20.14
C LYS A 217 -43.68 -17.69 18.75
N GLU A 218 -42.88 -18.14 17.79
CA GLU A 218 -42.73 -17.50 16.47
C GLU A 218 -43.52 -18.21 15.35
N GLY A 219 -43.99 -17.40 14.39
CA GLY A 219 -45.18 -17.61 13.57
C GLY A 219 -45.22 -18.78 12.58
N ASP A 220 -46.45 -19.14 12.21
CA ASP A 220 -46.86 -20.25 11.33
C ASP A 220 -46.46 -20.14 9.84
N SER A 221 -45.35 -19.46 9.50
CA SER A 221 -44.92 -19.40 8.11
C SER A 221 -44.36 -20.76 7.68
N HIS A 222 -45.12 -21.48 6.85
CA HIS A 222 -44.71 -22.70 6.16
C HIS A 222 -43.73 -22.45 4.99
N GLU A 223 -43.22 -21.22 4.87
CA GLU A 223 -42.46 -20.78 3.72
C GLU A 223 -41.07 -21.40 3.71
N CYS A 224 -40.73 -22.02 2.58
CA CYS A 224 -39.40 -22.56 2.35
C CYS A 224 -38.57 -21.51 1.63
N ILE A 225 -37.44 -21.14 2.24
CA ILE A 225 -36.57 -20.08 1.78
C ILE A 225 -35.47 -20.73 0.92
N PRO A 226 -35.40 -20.47 -0.39
CA PRO A 226 -34.27 -20.88 -1.20
C PRO A 226 -33.05 -20.02 -0.86
N VAL A 227 -31.92 -20.65 -0.57
CA VAL A 227 -30.64 -19.99 -0.32
C VAL A 227 -29.60 -20.54 -1.26
N ALA A 228 -28.92 -19.67 -2.01
CA ALA A 228 -27.85 -20.07 -2.91
C ALA A 228 -26.59 -20.46 -2.13
N ALA A 229 -26.03 -21.60 -2.48
CA ALA A 229 -24.79 -22.15 -1.96
C ALA A 229 -23.97 -22.74 -3.12
N ILE A 230 -22.78 -23.22 -2.81
CA ILE A 230 -21.86 -23.76 -3.82
C ILE A 230 -21.37 -25.13 -3.38
N CYS A 231 -21.42 -26.11 -4.29
CA CYS A 231 -20.74 -27.39 -4.12
C CYS A 231 -19.33 -27.31 -4.72
N ILE A 232 -18.33 -27.62 -3.90
CA ILE A 232 -16.92 -27.74 -4.27
C ILE A 232 -16.58 -29.23 -4.29
N PRO A 233 -16.54 -29.87 -5.47
CA PRO A 233 -16.22 -31.28 -5.56
C PRO A 233 -14.75 -31.55 -5.21
N SER A 234 -14.50 -32.72 -4.64
CA SER A 234 -13.16 -33.25 -4.36
C SER A 234 -12.40 -33.63 -5.63
N SER A 235 -13.09 -34.09 -6.68
CA SER A 235 -12.51 -34.37 -8.00
C SER A 235 -12.25 -33.08 -8.79
N MET A 236 -11.06 -32.97 -9.38
CA MET A 236 -10.67 -31.84 -10.24
C MET A 236 -11.34 -31.83 -11.61
N GLU A 237 -11.84 -32.98 -12.07
CA GLU A 237 -12.56 -33.08 -13.35
C GLU A 237 -13.95 -32.43 -13.29
N LYS A 238 -14.52 -32.30 -12.08
CA LYS A 238 -15.83 -31.67 -11.88
C LYS A 238 -15.68 -30.18 -11.62
N HIS A 239 -16.53 -29.38 -12.26
CA HIS A 239 -16.61 -27.95 -12.02
C HIS A 239 -17.26 -27.62 -10.66
N VAL A 240 -17.05 -26.40 -10.20
CA VAL A 240 -17.73 -25.87 -9.02
C VAL A 240 -19.15 -25.49 -9.43
N GLU A 241 -20.15 -25.99 -8.70
CA GLU A 241 -21.56 -25.90 -9.10
C GLU A 241 -22.38 -25.08 -8.10
N ALA A 242 -23.32 -24.29 -8.62
CA ALA A 242 -24.30 -23.60 -7.79
C ALA A 242 -25.38 -24.59 -7.32
N VAL A 243 -25.69 -24.56 -6.02
CA VAL A 243 -26.70 -25.41 -5.39
C VAL A 243 -27.69 -24.53 -4.64
N THR A 244 -28.97 -24.88 -4.65
CA THR A 244 -30.01 -24.15 -3.91
C THR A 244 -30.46 -24.94 -2.69
N LEU A 245 -30.11 -24.46 -1.50
CA LEU A 245 -30.52 -25.04 -0.23
C LEU A 245 -31.92 -24.54 0.13
N ARG A 246 -32.87 -25.46 0.29
CA ARG A 246 -34.27 -25.16 0.60
C ARG A 246 -34.52 -25.16 2.12
N ILE A 247 -34.28 -24.02 2.77
CA ILE A 247 -34.32 -23.87 4.23
C ILE A 247 -35.77 -23.74 4.72
N SER A 248 -36.08 -24.39 5.85
CA SER A 248 -37.34 -24.22 6.57
C SER A 248 -37.06 -23.88 8.03
N LEU A 249 -37.78 -22.91 8.60
CA LEU A 249 -37.66 -22.52 10.02
C LEU A 249 -38.05 -23.64 11.00
N ARG A 250 -38.73 -24.69 10.52
CA ARG A 250 -39.08 -25.90 11.30
C ARG A 250 -38.02 -27.00 11.22
N GLN A 251 -37.10 -26.92 10.27
CA GLN A 251 -36.03 -27.90 10.10
C GLN A 251 -34.70 -27.31 10.54
N TYR A 252 -33.81 -28.15 11.02
CA TYR A 252 -32.47 -27.71 11.34
C TYR A 252 -31.64 -27.61 10.06
N TYR A 253 -31.09 -26.44 9.76
CA TYR A 253 -30.45 -26.19 8.46
C TYR A 253 -29.27 -27.13 8.16
N LEU A 254 -28.55 -27.62 9.18
CA LEU A 254 -27.48 -28.59 8.96
C LEU A 254 -27.99 -29.97 8.50
N ASP A 255 -29.25 -30.32 8.78
CA ASP A 255 -29.85 -31.55 8.21
C ASP A 255 -30.00 -31.42 6.69
N ILE A 256 -30.33 -30.22 6.21
CA ILE A 256 -30.46 -29.93 4.77
C ILE A 256 -29.09 -30.02 4.11
N ILE A 257 -28.06 -29.42 4.72
CA ILE A 257 -26.69 -29.49 4.23
C ILE A 257 -26.15 -30.93 4.27
N ALA A 258 -26.48 -31.71 5.31
CA ALA A 258 -26.10 -33.11 5.42
C ALA A 258 -26.69 -33.93 4.26
N ASN A 259 -27.97 -33.75 3.96
CA ASN A 259 -28.63 -34.41 2.84
C ASN A 259 -27.97 -34.07 1.50
N GLU A 260 -27.60 -32.80 1.30
CA GLU A 260 -26.92 -32.34 0.09
C GLU A 260 -25.52 -32.96 -0.08
N LEU A 261 -24.83 -33.22 1.04
CA LEU A 261 -23.56 -33.94 1.09
C LEU A 261 -23.73 -35.47 1.02
N GLY A 262 -24.96 -35.99 0.92
CA GLY A 262 -25.25 -37.43 0.91
C GLY A 262 -25.08 -38.12 2.26
N LEU A 263 -25.17 -37.38 3.37
CA LEU A 263 -25.03 -37.89 4.74
C LEU A 263 -26.39 -38.14 5.40
N GLU A 264 -26.49 -39.22 6.18
CA GLU A 264 -27.75 -39.58 6.86
C GLU A 264 -28.09 -38.67 8.06
N ASP A 265 -27.07 -38.12 8.74
CA ASP A 265 -27.23 -37.24 9.92
C ASP A 265 -26.26 -36.07 9.89
N CYS A 266 -26.75 -34.88 10.26
CA CYS A 266 -25.95 -33.68 10.46
C CYS A 266 -24.88 -33.78 11.55
N ALA A 267 -24.98 -34.78 12.44
CA ALA A 267 -23.91 -35.09 13.38
C ALA A 267 -22.58 -35.42 12.69
N ASN A 268 -22.63 -35.92 11.44
CA ASN A 268 -21.44 -36.25 10.66
C ASN A 268 -20.97 -35.07 9.77
N VAL A 269 -21.53 -33.86 9.93
CA VAL A 269 -21.08 -32.67 9.21
C VAL A 269 -20.04 -31.92 10.03
N LEU A 270 -18.85 -31.73 9.44
CA LEU A 270 -17.82 -30.83 9.94
C LEU A 270 -18.00 -29.44 9.36
N ILE A 271 -17.55 -28.45 10.14
CA ILE A 271 -17.71 -27.03 9.81
C ILE A 271 -16.33 -26.40 9.85
N SER A 272 -15.95 -25.71 8.78
CA SER A 272 -14.69 -24.96 8.73
C SER A 272 -14.74 -23.73 9.64
N ARG A 273 -13.57 -23.10 9.84
CA ARG A 273 -13.48 -21.72 10.33
C ARG A 273 -14.22 -20.78 9.38
N ASN A 274 -14.65 -19.63 9.89
CA ASN A 274 -15.27 -18.58 9.08
C ASN A 274 -14.30 -18.15 7.96
N ILE A 275 -14.86 -17.98 6.75
CA ILE A 275 -14.13 -17.52 5.57
C ILE A 275 -14.61 -16.09 5.26
N GLY A 276 -13.68 -15.21 4.90
CA GLY A 276 -13.99 -13.81 4.60
C GLY A 276 -14.01 -12.91 5.84
N LYS A 277 -15.04 -12.08 5.99
CA LYS A 277 -15.13 -11.09 7.08
C LYS A 277 -15.43 -11.80 8.41
N ALA A 278 -14.89 -11.30 9.51
CA ALA A 278 -15.18 -11.89 10.84
C ALA A 278 -16.68 -11.86 11.21
N SER A 279 -17.46 -10.96 10.58
CA SER A 279 -18.90 -10.85 10.76
C SER A 279 -19.73 -11.73 9.82
N SER A 280 -19.15 -12.33 8.78
CA SER A 280 -19.87 -13.25 7.90
C SER A 280 -19.91 -14.64 8.50
N GLU A 281 -21.05 -15.32 8.39
CA GLU A 281 -21.25 -16.74 8.77
C GLU A 281 -20.92 -17.70 7.60
N MET A 282 -20.09 -17.25 6.67
CA MET A 282 -19.66 -18.05 5.52
C MET A 282 -18.67 -19.13 5.93
N ARG A 283 -19.04 -20.40 5.70
CA ARG A 283 -18.26 -21.57 6.11
C ARG A 283 -18.36 -22.67 5.06
N LEU A 284 -17.39 -23.58 5.09
CA LEU A 284 -17.45 -24.85 4.37
C LEU A 284 -18.01 -25.92 5.30
N PHE A 285 -18.93 -26.71 4.75
CA PHE A 285 -19.54 -27.87 5.38
C PHE A 285 -19.13 -29.10 4.59
N PHE A 286 -18.65 -30.15 5.28
CA PHE A 286 -18.11 -31.34 4.63
C PHE A 286 -18.23 -32.55 5.57
N ALA A 287 -18.03 -33.76 5.03
CA ALA A 287 -18.21 -34.99 5.79
C ALA A 287 -17.10 -35.21 6.83
N ALA A 288 -17.49 -35.67 8.02
CA ALA A 288 -16.55 -36.15 9.05
C ALA A 288 -15.93 -37.48 8.64
N GLN A 289 -14.61 -37.62 8.78
CA GLN A 289 -13.96 -38.92 8.66
C GLN A 289 -14.14 -39.76 9.92
N GLN A 290 -14.29 -41.07 9.73
CA GLN A 290 -14.43 -42.05 10.81
C GLN A 290 -13.18 -42.15 11.70
N SER A 291 -12.02 -41.70 11.21
CA SER A 291 -10.76 -41.58 11.96
C SER A 291 -10.81 -40.55 13.10
N TYR A 292 -11.68 -39.53 13.02
CA TYR A 292 -11.86 -38.58 14.14
C TYR A 292 -12.60 -39.21 15.33
N LEU A 293 -13.26 -40.35 15.12
CA LEU A 293 -14.01 -41.10 16.14
C LEU A 293 -13.14 -42.12 16.90
N LEU A 294 -12.04 -42.59 16.29
CA LEU A 294 -11.25 -43.72 16.76
C LEU A 294 -9.76 -43.35 16.96
N ASP A 295 -9.50 -42.77 18.12
CA ASP A 295 -8.34 -43.05 18.99
C ASP A 295 -6.96 -42.38 18.76
N GLN A 296 -6.25 -42.32 19.89
CA GLN A 296 -4.96 -41.76 20.34
C GLN A 296 -3.73 -41.72 19.40
N SER A 297 -3.84 -41.95 18.09
CA SER A 297 -2.69 -42.30 17.23
C SER A 297 -2.32 -41.33 16.11
N PHE A 298 -2.87 -40.10 16.07
CA PHE A 298 -2.42 -39.08 15.11
C PHE A 298 -1.01 -38.49 15.41
N ILE A 299 -0.35 -38.96 16.48
CA ILE A 299 1.00 -38.50 16.89
C ILE A 299 2.11 -39.23 16.10
N SER A 300 1.83 -40.32 15.37
CA SER A 300 2.87 -41.03 14.61
C SER A 300 2.52 -41.10 13.12
N GLY A 301 3.29 -40.38 12.31
CA GLY A 301 3.24 -40.47 10.87
C GLY A 301 3.53 -41.89 10.41
N ASN A 302 2.49 -42.61 9.99
CA ASN A 302 2.61 -43.65 8.99
C ASN A 302 1.28 -43.80 8.26
N GLY A 303 1.34 -43.58 6.95
CA GLY A 303 0.20 -43.63 6.05
C GLY A 303 -0.47 -45.00 6.11
N LYS A 304 -1.72 -45.02 6.56
CA LYS A 304 -2.71 -45.97 6.05
C LYS A 304 -3.66 -45.15 5.18
N GLU A 305 -3.82 -45.62 3.95
CA GLU A 305 -4.63 -45.02 2.89
C GLU A 305 -6.01 -44.60 3.43
N THR A 306 -6.27 -43.30 3.40
CA THR A 306 -7.53 -42.68 3.80
C THR A 306 -8.60 -42.94 2.75
N GLU A 307 -9.76 -43.46 3.16
CA GLU A 307 -10.99 -43.38 2.35
C GLU A 307 -11.37 -41.90 2.18
N GLY A 308 -11.20 -41.38 0.95
CA GLY A 308 -11.53 -40.02 0.54
C GLY A 308 -10.33 -39.22 0.04
N SER A 309 -10.45 -38.62 -1.15
CA SER A 309 -9.43 -37.71 -1.71
C SER A 309 -9.48 -36.34 -1.03
N LEU A 310 -8.31 -35.75 -0.78
CA LEU A 310 -8.18 -34.39 -0.27
C LEU A 310 -8.78 -33.39 -1.26
N ASN A 311 -9.72 -32.57 -0.81
CA ASN A 311 -10.31 -31.52 -1.63
C ASN A 311 -9.38 -30.29 -1.65
N VAL A 312 -8.48 -30.26 -2.63
CA VAL A 312 -7.45 -29.22 -2.73
C VAL A 312 -8.06 -27.82 -2.88
N ARG A 313 -9.20 -27.70 -3.60
CA ARG A 313 -9.92 -26.42 -3.78
C ARG A 313 -10.47 -25.89 -2.45
N ALA A 314 -11.19 -26.73 -1.71
CA ALA A 314 -11.75 -26.38 -0.41
C ALA A 314 -10.63 -26.12 0.63
N ARG A 315 -9.55 -26.89 0.57
CA ARG A 315 -8.35 -26.69 1.40
C ARG A 315 -7.69 -25.34 1.16
N TYR A 316 -7.50 -24.97 -0.10
CA TYR A 316 -6.88 -23.70 -0.46
C TYR A 316 -7.74 -22.50 -0.01
N LEU A 317 -9.06 -22.58 -0.21
CA LEU A 317 -9.99 -21.53 0.21
C LEU A 317 -9.98 -21.33 1.73
N SER A 318 -10.15 -22.41 2.49
CA SER A 318 -10.25 -22.35 3.95
C SER A 318 -8.91 -22.25 4.67
N GLY A 319 -7.83 -22.80 4.11
CA GLY A 319 -6.57 -23.06 4.82
C GLY A 319 -6.70 -24.17 5.87
N GLN A 320 -7.60 -25.14 5.66
CA GLN A 320 -7.78 -26.32 6.51
C GLN A 320 -7.87 -27.57 5.65
N ASP A 321 -7.45 -28.70 6.21
CA ASP A 321 -7.54 -29.99 5.51
C ASP A 321 -9.02 -30.39 5.44
N ILE A 322 -9.54 -30.49 4.20
CA ILE A 322 -10.92 -30.84 3.89
C ILE A 322 -10.88 -32.05 2.96
N VAL A 323 -11.61 -33.09 3.30
CA VAL A 323 -11.68 -34.35 2.54
C VAL A 323 -13.10 -34.52 2.01
N GLY A 324 -13.21 -35.03 0.78
CA GLY A 324 -14.50 -35.20 0.12
C GLY A 324 -15.10 -33.88 -0.37
N ASP A 325 -16.35 -33.97 -0.82
CA ASP A 325 -17.06 -32.81 -1.35
C ASP A 325 -17.43 -31.85 -0.22
N ALA A 326 -17.50 -30.55 -0.53
CA ALA A 326 -17.77 -29.51 0.46
C ALA A 326 -18.81 -28.52 -0.05
N ILE A 327 -19.75 -28.12 0.81
CA ILE A 327 -20.72 -27.05 0.53
C ILE A 327 -20.21 -25.75 1.15
N LEU A 328 -20.04 -24.70 0.34
CA LEU A 328 -19.81 -23.34 0.80
C LEU A 328 -21.15 -22.63 0.92
N ALA A 329 -21.50 -22.20 2.14
CA ALA A 329 -22.74 -21.46 2.40
C ALA A 329 -22.54 -20.41 3.50
N CYS A 330 -23.32 -19.34 3.46
CA CYS A 330 -23.40 -18.31 4.49
C CYS A 330 -24.70 -18.48 5.27
N ILE A 331 -24.72 -19.45 6.20
CA ILE A 331 -25.91 -19.78 7.00
C ILE A 331 -25.50 -20.05 8.45
N GLY A 332 -26.14 -19.39 9.40
CA GLY A 332 -25.86 -19.60 10.82
C GLY A 332 -26.67 -18.70 11.75
N TYR A 333 -26.40 -18.82 13.05
CA TYR A 333 -26.99 -17.94 14.06
C TYR A 333 -25.99 -16.85 14.45
N THR A 334 -26.45 -15.61 14.59
CA THR A 334 -25.58 -14.48 14.98
C THR A 334 -25.89 -14.03 16.41
N ARG A 335 -25.06 -13.14 16.96
CA ARG A 335 -25.36 -12.49 18.26
C ARG A 335 -26.41 -11.38 18.16
N LYS A 336 -26.75 -10.92 16.95
CA LYS A 336 -27.60 -9.74 16.73
C LYS A 336 -29.09 -10.08 16.72
N SER A 337 -29.43 -11.28 16.26
CA SER A 337 -30.81 -11.79 16.23
C SER A 337 -30.84 -13.24 16.70
N ARG A 338 -31.99 -13.67 17.20
CA ARG A 338 -32.29 -15.08 17.51
C ARG A 338 -32.67 -15.88 16.26
N ASP A 339 -32.97 -15.20 15.17
CA ASP A 339 -33.32 -15.78 13.88
C ASP A 339 -32.11 -16.39 13.17
N LEU A 340 -32.40 -17.29 12.24
CA LEU A 340 -31.40 -17.84 11.35
C LEU A 340 -30.98 -16.77 10.34
N PHE A 341 -29.69 -16.45 10.31
CA PHE A 341 -29.08 -15.58 9.32
C PHE A 341 -28.65 -16.39 8.10
N TYR A 342 -28.90 -15.83 6.92
CA TYR A 342 -28.45 -16.41 5.66
C TYR A 342 -28.17 -15.32 4.62
N GLU A 343 -27.20 -15.58 3.75
CA GLU A 343 -26.89 -14.78 2.55
C GLU A 343 -26.57 -15.71 1.39
N ASP A 344 -26.95 -15.31 0.18
CA ASP A 344 -26.67 -16.07 -1.03
C ASP A 344 -25.17 -16.08 -1.35
N VAL A 345 -24.64 -17.27 -1.63
CA VAL A 345 -23.25 -17.48 -2.05
C VAL A 345 -23.24 -17.91 -3.51
N THR A 346 -22.62 -17.09 -4.36
CA THR A 346 -22.60 -17.29 -5.82
C THR A 346 -21.23 -17.78 -6.30
N VAL A 347 -21.20 -18.47 -7.44
CA VAL A 347 -19.95 -18.93 -8.08
C VAL A 347 -19.00 -17.76 -8.33
N GLN A 348 -19.53 -16.60 -8.73
CA GLN A 348 -18.76 -15.36 -8.87
C GLN A 348 -18.04 -14.98 -7.57
N LEU A 349 -18.74 -15.03 -6.43
CA LEU A 349 -18.14 -14.73 -5.12
C LEU A 349 -17.02 -15.73 -4.78
N TYR A 350 -17.20 -17.02 -5.08
CA TYR A 350 -16.15 -18.03 -4.89
C TYR A 350 -14.88 -17.69 -5.66
N TYR A 351 -14.97 -17.39 -6.95
CA TYR A 351 -13.81 -17.04 -7.76
C TYR A 351 -13.18 -15.70 -7.33
N ARG A 352 -13.99 -14.70 -6.93
CA ARG A 352 -13.47 -13.46 -6.32
C ARG A 352 -12.73 -13.74 -5.00
N MET A 353 -13.17 -14.68 -4.18
CA MET A 353 -12.45 -15.06 -2.96
C MET A 353 -11.11 -15.75 -3.26
N LEU A 354 -11.05 -16.54 -4.33
CA LEU A 354 -9.80 -17.15 -4.81
C LEU A 354 -8.83 -16.11 -5.34
N LEU A 355 -9.28 -15.21 -6.23
CA LEU A 355 -8.47 -14.08 -6.71
C LEU A 355 -7.97 -13.23 -5.55
N GLY A 356 -8.82 -13.01 -4.54
CA GLY A 356 -8.44 -12.30 -3.33
C GLY A 356 -7.26 -12.92 -2.59
N LYS A 357 -6.86 -14.17 -2.84
CA LYS A 357 -5.67 -14.78 -2.22
C LYS A 357 -4.35 -14.32 -2.85
N THR A 358 -4.36 -13.70 -4.03
CA THR A 358 -3.14 -13.21 -4.71
C THR A 358 -3.01 -11.69 -4.61
N PRO A 359 -1.79 -11.13 -4.55
CA PRO A 359 -1.58 -9.68 -4.54
C PRO A 359 -2.30 -8.95 -5.68
N GLY A 360 -2.16 -9.44 -6.91
CA GLY A 360 -2.80 -8.87 -8.09
C GLY A 360 -4.31 -8.99 -8.06
N GLY A 361 -4.85 -10.12 -7.59
CA GLY A 361 -6.29 -10.30 -7.45
C GLY A 361 -6.91 -9.40 -6.38
N VAL A 362 -6.22 -9.15 -5.26
CA VAL A 362 -6.66 -8.15 -4.26
C VAL A 362 -6.74 -6.76 -4.89
N TYR A 363 -5.76 -6.38 -5.71
CA TYR A 363 -5.78 -5.09 -6.41
C TYR A 363 -6.96 -5.00 -7.39
N LYS A 364 -7.12 -5.99 -8.26
CA LYS A 364 -8.23 -6.13 -9.22
C LYS A 364 -9.61 -5.99 -8.54
N ILE A 365 -9.83 -6.73 -7.45
CA ILE A 365 -11.08 -6.65 -6.66
C ILE A 365 -11.26 -5.27 -6.03
N SER A 366 -10.19 -4.63 -5.56
CA SER A 366 -10.27 -3.28 -4.98
C SER A 366 -10.60 -2.19 -6.00
N ARG A 367 -10.32 -2.44 -7.27
CA ARG A 367 -10.65 -1.57 -8.41
C ARG A 367 -12.02 -1.87 -9.01
N ASP A 368 -12.65 -2.96 -8.57
CA ASP A 368 -13.85 -3.56 -9.18
C ASP A 368 -13.73 -3.73 -10.70
N ALA A 369 -12.51 -4.04 -11.16
CA ALA A 369 -12.15 -4.20 -12.56
C ALA A 369 -11.22 -5.42 -12.65
N ILE A 370 -11.82 -6.60 -12.81
CA ILE A 370 -11.13 -7.88 -12.69
C ILE A 370 -10.29 -8.16 -13.95
N LEU A 371 -10.84 -7.86 -15.11
CA LEU A 371 -10.18 -8.07 -16.40
C LEU A 371 -9.23 -6.93 -16.74
N THR A 372 -9.61 -5.70 -16.39
CA THR A 372 -8.93 -4.49 -16.88
C THR A 372 -7.79 -4.00 -15.99
N ALA A 373 -7.96 -3.99 -14.67
CA ALA A 373 -6.95 -3.44 -13.77
C ALA A 373 -5.79 -4.42 -13.55
N GLU A 374 -4.56 -3.93 -13.41
CA GLU A 374 -3.38 -4.75 -13.08
C GLU A 374 -2.61 -4.10 -11.93
N LEU A 375 -1.96 -4.91 -11.08
CA LEU A 375 -1.20 -4.36 -9.94
C LEU A 375 -0.05 -3.49 -10.47
N PRO A 376 -0.02 -2.18 -10.19
CA PRO A 376 1.01 -1.30 -10.73
C PRO A 376 2.41 -1.72 -10.28
N SER A 377 3.38 -1.56 -11.17
CA SER A 377 4.78 -1.90 -10.91
C SER A 377 5.52 -0.86 -10.05
N ARG A 378 5.00 0.37 -9.98
CA ARG A 378 5.61 1.51 -9.28
C ARG A 378 4.59 2.30 -8.50
N PHE A 379 4.98 2.80 -7.32
CA PHE A 379 4.16 3.71 -6.53
C PHE A 379 4.71 5.13 -6.69
N THR A 380 4.00 5.97 -7.44
CA THR A 380 4.40 7.36 -7.70
C THR A 380 4.06 8.26 -6.51
N THR A 381 2.76 8.49 -6.28
CA THR A 381 2.25 9.28 -5.15
C THR A 381 0.89 8.75 -4.71
N ARG A 382 0.51 9.06 -3.47
CA ARG A 382 -0.82 8.71 -2.96
C ARG A 382 -1.98 9.35 -3.75
N VAL A 383 -1.76 10.52 -4.35
CA VAL A 383 -2.81 11.25 -5.09
C VAL A 383 -3.13 10.57 -6.42
N ASN A 384 -2.13 9.97 -7.06
CA ASN A 384 -2.29 9.26 -8.33
C ASN A 384 -2.73 7.83 -8.15
N TRP A 385 -2.29 7.18 -7.06
CA TRP A 385 -2.64 5.80 -6.79
C TRP A 385 -4.16 5.63 -6.73
N ARG A 386 -4.65 4.60 -7.41
CA ARG A 386 -6.06 4.21 -7.44
C ARG A 386 -6.20 2.79 -6.88
N GLY A 387 -7.31 2.52 -6.19
CA GLY A 387 -7.54 1.26 -5.47
C GLY A 387 -6.87 1.21 -4.09
N SER A 388 -6.77 0.00 -3.53
CA SER A 388 -6.13 -0.21 -2.21
C SER A 388 -4.63 0.11 -2.27
N LEU A 389 -4.11 0.78 -1.23
CA LEU A 389 -2.68 1.09 -1.15
C LEU A 389 -1.84 -0.19 -1.00
N PRO A 390 -0.59 -0.23 -1.51
CA PRO A 390 0.28 -1.40 -1.40
C PRO A 390 0.41 -1.95 0.02
N ARG A 391 0.58 -1.07 1.02
CA ARG A 391 0.59 -1.47 2.44
C ARG A 391 -0.66 -2.24 2.85
N ASP A 392 -1.83 -1.76 2.43
CA ASP A 392 -3.11 -2.34 2.82
C ASP A 392 -3.38 -3.67 2.10
N ILE A 393 -2.94 -3.79 0.84
CA ILE A 393 -2.94 -5.05 0.08
C ILE A 393 -2.05 -6.08 0.80
N LEU A 394 -0.85 -5.69 1.24
CA LEU A 394 0.05 -6.58 1.98
C LEU A 394 -0.56 -7.03 3.30
N CYS A 395 -1.19 -6.13 4.06
CA CYS A 395 -1.93 -6.49 5.27
C CYS A 395 -3.09 -7.47 4.96
N MET A 396 -3.82 -7.26 3.87
CA MET A 396 -4.92 -8.14 3.46
C MET A 396 -4.40 -9.54 3.10
N PHE A 397 -3.33 -9.60 2.30
CA PHE A 397 -2.64 -10.83 1.92
C PHE A 397 -2.21 -11.61 3.17
N CYS A 398 -1.55 -10.96 4.13
CA CYS A 398 -1.16 -11.60 5.40
C CYS A 398 -2.38 -12.18 6.13
N ARG A 399 -3.48 -11.43 6.25
CA ARG A 399 -4.69 -11.92 6.94
C ARG A 399 -5.32 -13.13 6.23
N GLN A 400 -5.40 -13.11 4.90
CA GLN A 400 -6.00 -14.19 4.10
C GLN A 400 -5.18 -15.48 4.11
N HIS A 401 -3.86 -15.35 4.23
CA HIS A 401 -2.90 -16.46 4.40
C HIS A 401 -2.58 -16.77 5.87
N ARG A 402 -3.33 -16.17 6.80
CA ARG A 402 -3.22 -16.41 8.24
C ARG A 402 -1.86 -16.07 8.86
N LEU A 403 -1.13 -15.14 8.27
CA LEU A 403 0.12 -14.58 8.82
C LEU A 403 -0.19 -13.48 9.86
N SER A 404 0.80 -13.14 10.69
CA SER A 404 0.72 -11.97 11.57
C SER A 404 0.75 -10.67 10.74
N GLU A 405 0.29 -9.54 11.31
CA GLU A 405 0.39 -8.26 10.61
C GLU A 405 1.85 -7.93 10.26
N PRO A 406 2.10 -7.38 9.07
CA PRO A 406 3.45 -7.04 8.62
C PRO A 406 4.05 -5.96 9.52
N LEU A 407 5.31 -6.15 9.92
CA LEU A 407 6.06 -5.13 10.66
C LEU A 407 6.83 -4.24 9.68
N PHE A 408 6.70 -2.94 9.87
CA PHE A 408 7.38 -1.91 9.08
C PHE A 408 8.41 -1.19 9.96
N SER A 409 9.68 -1.33 9.64
CA SER A 409 10.78 -0.66 10.32
C SER A 409 11.31 0.46 9.42
N VAL A 410 11.02 1.72 9.79
CA VAL A 410 11.51 2.87 9.03
C VAL A 410 12.84 3.33 9.62
N LEU A 411 13.88 3.33 8.78
CA LEU A 411 15.23 3.76 9.12
C LEU A 411 15.42 5.21 8.64
N SER A 412 15.96 6.05 9.53
CA SER A 412 16.44 7.41 9.21
C SER A 412 17.97 7.48 9.41
N PRO A 413 18.71 8.27 8.60
CA PRO A 413 20.16 8.39 8.72
C PRO A 413 20.62 9.02 10.05
N PRO A 414 21.90 8.81 10.47
CA PRO A 414 22.97 8.11 9.76
C PRO A 414 22.99 6.61 10.09
N PHE A 415 23.07 5.76 9.06
CA PHE A 415 23.10 4.30 9.20
C PHE A 415 24.29 3.86 10.08
N LYS A 416 24.03 3.51 11.34
CA LYS A 416 24.96 2.68 12.11
C LYS A 416 24.86 1.26 11.56
N ILE A 417 25.90 0.85 10.84
CA ILE A 417 26.17 -0.55 10.52
C ILE A 417 26.31 -1.28 11.87
N LEU A 418 25.29 -2.05 12.26
CA LEU A 418 25.44 -3.11 13.25
C LEU A 418 26.13 -4.27 12.55
N THR A 419 27.46 -4.25 12.53
CA THR A 419 28.23 -5.45 12.24
C THR A 419 27.95 -6.45 13.36
N GLU A 420 27.29 -7.55 12.99
CA GLU A 420 27.24 -8.75 13.80
C GLU A 420 28.68 -9.27 14.01
N SER A 421 29.11 -9.34 15.25
CA SER A 421 30.04 -10.36 15.68
C SER A 421 29.36 -11.17 16.78
N SER A 422 29.12 -12.42 16.44
CA SER A 422 28.65 -13.51 17.27
C SER A 422 29.52 -13.74 18.53
N GLU A 423 28.86 -14.32 19.53
CA GLU A 423 29.39 -15.10 20.68
C GLU A 423 29.61 -14.41 22.06
N SER A 424 28.59 -14.63 22.90
CA SER A 424 28.63 -15.20 24.26
C SER A 424 29.46 -14.55 25.39
N CYS A 425 28.71 -14.01 26.35
CA CYS A 425 28.66 -14.35 27.78
C CYS A 425 29.86 -14.09 28.74
N PHE A 426 29.46 -13.61 29.92
CA PHE A 426 30.12 -13.59 31.24
C PHE A 426 30.98 -12.39 31.68
N LYS A 427 30.64 -11.95 32.90
CA LYS A 427 31.32 -11.00 33.78
C LYS A 427 32.69 -11.54 34.22
N ALA A 428 33.71 -10.68 34.33
CA ALA A 428 34.71 -10.67 35.42
C ALA A 428 35.60 -9.41 35.33
N ALA A 429 36.16 -9.04 36.48
CA ALA A 429 36.85 -7.80 36.79
C ALA A 429 38.37 -7.78 36.49
N ASP A 430 38.93 -6.57 36.58
CA ASP A 430 40.33 -6.18 36.86
C ASP A 430 41.48 -6.70 35.98
N SER A 431 42.20 -5.76 35.34
CA SER A 431 43.54 -5.29 35.76
C SER A 431 44.39 -4.72 34.60
N GLY A 432 45.08 -3.60 34.88
CA GLY A 432 46.50 -3.39 34.51
C GLY A 432 46.90 -3.00 33.08
N THR A 433 47.22 -1.71 32.89
CA THR A 433 48.45 -1.16 32.25
C THR A 433 49.26 -2.03 31.28
N ASP A 434 49.51 -1.57 30.05
CA ASP A 434 50.74 -0.84 29.72
C ASP A 434 50.82 -0.35 28.26
N VAL A 435 51.69 0.65 28.09
CA VAL A 435 51.95 1.53 26.96
C VAL A 435 52.98 0.92 25.99
N ILE A 436 52.93 1.28 24.69
CA ILE A 436 54.04 1.80 23.86
C ILE A 436 53.84 1.56 22.35
N GLU A 437 54.02 2.66 21.63
CA GLU A 437 54.12 2.96 20.20
C GLU A 437 54.89 1.98 19.31
N CYS A 438 54.49 1.91 18.03
CA CYS A 438 55.42 2.16 16.92
C CYS A 438 54.67 2.61 15.65
N ALA A 439 55.34 3.49 14.92
CA ALA A 439 54.79 4.44 13.98
C ALA A 439 54.90 4.02 12.50
N ASN A 440 54.18 4.81 11.69
CA ASN A 440 54.39 5.17 10.27
C ASN A 440 53.85 4.28 9.15
N GLY A 441 52.93 4.86 8.37
CA GLY A 441 52.95 4.71 6.92
C GLY A 441 51.60 4.86 6.19
N ALA A 442 51.43 6.01 5.54
CA ALA A 442 50.52 6.30 4.43
C ALA A 442 49.06 6.69 4.72
N SER A 443 48.78 7.92 4.30
CA SER A 443 47.60 8.74 4.51
C SER A 443 46.86 8.90 3.18
N LYS A 444 45.52 8.92 3.28
CA LYS A 444 44.53 9.61 2.41
C LYS A 444 44.22 9.02 1.03
N ASN A 445 42.98 8.57 0.89
CA ASN A 445 42.05 9.14 -0.09
C ASN A 445 40.70 9.40 0.63
N ALA A 446 40.35 10.68 0.74
CA ALA A 446 39.10 11.15 1.32
C ALA A 446 38.02 11.16 0.24
N CYS A 447 36.87 10.55 0.53
CA CYS A 447 35.66 10.68 -0.29
C CYS A 447 34.82 11.85 0.26
N PRO A 448 34.20 12.70 -0.58
CA PRO A 448 33.44 13.87 -0.11
C PRO A 448 32.11 13.42 0.50
N LYS A 449 31.78 13.95 1.69
CA LYS A 449 30.49 13.71 2.35
C LYS A 449 29.40 14.56 1.68
N GLN A 450 28.51 13.92 0.92
CA GLN A 450 27.22 14.50 0.53
C GLN A 450 26.30 14.60 1.75
N SER A 451 25.65 15.75 1.92
CA SER A 451 24.70 16.01 2.99
C SER A 451 23.31 15.46 2.62
N ASP A 452 22.91 14.37 3.25
CA ASP A 452 21.58 13.78 3.05
C ASP A 452 20.47 14.68 3.62
N SER A 453 19.57 15.14 2.75
CA SER A 453 18.16 15.36 3.12
C SER A 453 17.69 14.09 3.84
N GLU A 454 17.00 14.16 5.00
CA GLU A 454 16.52 12.97 5.71
C GLU A 454 15.74 12.04 4.76
N MET A 455 16.39 11.01 4.23
CA MET A 455 15.77 10.04 3.35
C MET A 455 15.36 8.84 4.19
N PHE A 456 14.13 8.39 4.00
CA PHE A 456 13.57 7.26 4.72
C PHE A 456 13.74 5.99 3.89
N LYS A 457 14.19 4.93 4.55
CA LYS A 457 14.14 3.55 4.05
C LYS A 457 13.17 2.75 4.92
N CYS A 458 12.46 1.79 4.34
CA CYS A 458 11.54 0.94 5.09
C CYS A 458 11.90 -0.53 4.88
N GLU A 459 12.13 -1.24 5.98
CA GLU A 459 12.26 -2.70 5.98
C GLU A 459 10.93 -3.33 6.39
N ILE A 460 10.60 -4.47 5.77
CA ILE A 460 9.35 -5.18 6.01
C ILE A 460 9.66 -6.59 6.49
N LYS A 461 9.05 -6.97 7.61
CA LYS A 461 9.19 -8.31 8.20
C LYS A 461 7.84 -9.00 8.27
N LEU A 462 7.72 -10.14 7.59
CA LEU A 462 6.55 -11.01 7.66
C LEU A 462 6.79 -12.14 8.66
N ARG A 463 5.77 -12.42 9.48
CA ARG A 463 5.86 -13.40 10.56
C ARG A 463 4.72 -14.42 10.54
N SER A 464 5.02 -15.63 10.99
CA SER A 464 4.01 -16.66 11.26
C SER A 464 3.15 -16.25 12.46
N ARG A 465 2.04 -16.96 12.70
CA ARG A 465 1.25 -16.77 13.94
C ARG A 465 2.04 -17.12 15.21
N CYS A 466 3.05 -17.97 15.07
CA CYS A 466 3.97 -18.32 16.15
C CYS A 466 5.11 -17.30 16.27
N GLU A 467 5.02 -16.17 15.56
CA GLU A 467 5.99 -15.07 15.54
C GLU A 467 7.34 -15.39 14.88
N ASP A 468 7.46 -16.54 14.21
CA ASP A 468 8.64 -16.91 13.44
C ASP A 468 8.78 -16.02 12.20
N VAL A 469 9.99 -15.60 11.90
CA VAL A 469 10.28 -14.80 10.71
C VAL A 469 10.15 -15.68 9.47
N ILE A 470 9.29 -15.28 8.54
CA ILE A 470 9.09 -16.00 7.28
C ILE A 470 9.90 -15.32 6.17
N LEU A 471 9.81 -13.99 6.10
CA LEU A 471 10.37 -13.20 5.03
C LEU A 471 10.81 -11.83 5.57
N LEU A 472 11.95 -11.36 5.08
CA LEU A 472 12.46 -10.00 5.29
C LEU A 472 12.68 -9.34 3.93
N CYS A 473 12.16 -8.12 3.73
CA CYS A 473 12.40 -7.31 2.55
C CYS A 473 13.06 -5.99 2.98
N SER A 474 14.24 -5.71 2.44
CA SER A 474 15.03 -4.51 2.74
C SER A 474 15.43 -3.77 1.45
N PRO A 475 14.49 -3.05 0.81
CA PRO A 475 14.77 -2.30 -0.42
C PRO A 475 15.90 -1.28 -0.23
N GLU A 476 16.74 -1.07 -1.23
CA GLU A 476 17.80 -0.05 -1.19
C GLU A 476 17.29 1.38 -1.42
N ASP A 477 16.14 1.50 -2.07
CA ASP A 477 15.55 2.78 -2.46
C ASP A 477 15.20 3.66 -1.24
N CYS A 478 15.62 4.93 -1.31
CA CYS A 478 15.43 5.92 -0.27
C CYS A 478 14.41 6.98 -0.73
N TYR A 479 13.51 7.41 0.17
CA TYR A 479 12.41 8.32 -0.18
C TYR A 479 12.35 9.53 0.75
N LYS A 480 11.95 10.70 0.22
CA LYS A 480 11.80 11.94 1.00
C LYS A 480 10.70 11.85 2.08
N LYS A 481 9.70 10.98 1.91
CA LYS A 481 8.57 10.82 2.83
C LYS A 481 8.54 9.40 3.38
N GLN A 482 8.36 9.27 4.70
CA GLN A 482 8.19 8.00 5.39
C GLN A 482 7.07 7.13 4.77
N ASN A 483 5.93 7.74 4.44
CA ASN A 483 4.81 6.98 3.86
C ASN A 483 5.18 6.39 2.50
N ASP A 484 5.90 7.13 1.65
CA ASP A 484 6.26 6.68 0.31
C ASP A 484 7.27 5.53 0.38
N ALA A 485 8.19 5.56 1.37
CA ALA A 485 9.08 4.43 1.67
C ALA A 485 8.30 3.16 2.05
N ILE A 486 7.29 3.29 2.91
CA ILE A 486 6.43 2.15 3.31
C ILE A 486 5.67 1.59 2.11
N GLN A 487 5.07 2.45 1.28
CA GLN A 487 4.27 2.00 0.13
C GLN A 487 5.13 1.34 -0.94
N ASN A 488 6.28 1.92 -1.29
CA ASN A 488 7.17 1.34 -2.29
C ASN A 488 7.80 0.02 -1.81
N ALA A 489 8.22 -0.06 -0.54
CA ALA A 489 8.70 -1.31 0.03
C ALA A 489 7.62 -2.40 -0.02
N SER A 490 6.37 -2.05 0.32
CA SER A 490 5.24 -2.97 0.26
C SER A 490 4.98 -3.41 -1.18
N LEU A 491 5.04 -2.49 -2.15
CA LEU A 491 4.80 -2.78 -3.55
C LEU A 491 5.88 -3.67 -4.16
N LYS A 492 7.15 -3.47 -3.80
CA LYS A 492 8.26 -4.33 -4.24
C LYS A 492 8.05 -5.77 -3.81
N LEU A 493 7.69 -5.97 -2.53
CA LEU A 493 7.36 -7.28 -2.00
C LEU A 493 6.12 -7.89 -2.67
N LEU A 494 5.06 -7.10 -2.86
CA LEU A 494 3.85 -7.56 -3.54
C LEU A 494 4.08 -7.90 -5.00
N SER A 495 4.93 -7.15 -5.70
CA SER A 495 5.27 -7.41 -7.11
C SER A 495 6.05 -8.72 -7.24
N TRP A 496 7.00 -8.98 -6.34
CA TRP A 496 7.70 -10.26 -6.27
C TRP A 496 6.74 -11.41 -6.00
N LEU A 497 5.86 -11.27 -4.99
CA LEU A 497 4.81 -12.25 -4.73
C LEU A 497 3.91 -12.44 -5.95
N ASN A 498 3.47 -11.38 -6.62
CA ASN A 498 2.56 -11.45 -7.77
C ASN A 498 3.19 -12.22 -8.95
N LYS A 499 4.45 -11.92 -9.29
CA LYS A 499 5.22 -12.68 -10.29
C LYS A 499 5.28 -14.16 -9.91
N TYR A 500 5.54 -14.42 -8.63
CA TYR A 500 5.60 -15.76 -8.09
C TYR A 500 4.25 -16.52 -8.20
N PHE A 501 3.12 -15.86 -7.92
CA PHE A 501 1.77 -16.43 -8.09
C PHE A 501 1.34 -16.62 -9.56
N ASN A 502 1.94 -15.86 -10.49
CA ASN A 502 1.67 -15.94 -11.94
C ASN A 502 2.57 -16.95 -12.67
N CYS A 503 3.74 -17.31 -12.12
CA CYS A 503 4.65 -18.29 -12.71
C CYS A 503 4.16 -19.73 -12.47
N VAL A 504 3.37 -20.28 -13.40
CA VAL A 504 2.75 -21.62 -13.28
C VAL A 504 3.75 -22.79 -13.39
N ALA A 505 4.95 -22.59 -13.94
CA ALA A 505 5.89 -23.68 -14.27
C ALA A 505 7.32 -23.55 -13.71
N ALA A 506 7.67 -22.46 -13.02
CA ALA A 506 9.04 -22.24 -12.56
C ALA A 506 9.31 -23.00 -11.25
N PRO A 507 10.39 -23.81 -11.15
CA PRO A 507 10.82 -24.40 -9.88
C PRO A 507 11.08 -23.30 -8.85
N PHE A 508 10.74 -23.55 -7.58
CA PHE A 508 10.99 -22.62 -6.46
C PHE A 508 12.42 -22.07 -6.46
N ASP A 509 13.39 -22.87 -6.92
CA ASP A 509 14.81 -22.52 -6.95
C ASP A 509 15.14 -21.37 -7.93
N GLN A 510 14.49 -21.29 -9.10
CA GLN A 510 14.65 -20.13 -10.01
C GLN A 510 14.07 -18.85 -9.40
N LEU A 511 13.00 -18.98 -8.62
CA LEU A 511 12.37 -17.84 -7.95
C LEU A 511 13.17 -17.36 -6.73
N TYR A 512 13.95 -18.24 -6.09
CA TYR A 512 14.88 -17.89 -5.02
C TYR A 512 16.01 -16.96 -5.52
N GLU A 513 16.50 -17.15 -6.74
CA GLU A 513 17.48 -16.25 -7.35
C GLU A 513 16.90 -14.85 -7.60
N THR A 514 15.64 -14.76 -8.02
CA THR A 514 14.95 -13.46 -8.21
C THR A 514 14.69 -12.70 -6.90
N ALA A 515 14.58 -13.42 -5.78
CA ALA A 515 14.40 -12.82 -4.45
C ALA A 515 15.68 -12.11 -3.98
N SER A 516 16.85 -12.72 -4.23
CA SER A 516 18.17 -12.11 -3.95
C SER A 516 18.39 -10.82 -4.74
N ASN A 517 18.01 -10.80 -6.02
CA ASN A 517 18.08 -9.60 -6.86
C ASN A 517 17.12 -8.47 -6.40
N SER A 518 16.13 -8.80 -5.56
CA SER A 518 15.12 -7.87 -5.05
C SER A 518 15.33 -7.48 -3.57
N ASN A 519 16.44 -7.90 -2.94
CA ASN A 519 16.73 -7.74 -1.51
C ASN A 519 15.64 -8.36 -0.60
N ILE A 520 15.17 -9.56 -0.97
CA ILE A 520 14.18 -10.34 -0.23
C ILE A 520 14.85 -11.61 0.30
N HIS A 521 14.83 -11.80 1.62
CA HIS A 521 15.36 -12.98 2.30
C HIS A 521 14.21 -13.86 2.80
N ILE A 522 14.23 -15.14 2.43
CA ILE A 522 13.21 -16.14 2.80
C ILE A 522 13.80 -17.09 3.84
N PHE A 523 13.17 -17.18 5.00
CA PHE A 523 13.63 -18.02 6.12
C PHE A 523 12.88 -19.36 6.23
N SER A 524 11.63 -19.43 5.72
CA SER A 524 10.82 -20.66 5.76
C SER A 524 10.30 -21.03 4.37
N LYS A 525 10.92 -22.05 3.76
CA LYS A 525 10.51 -22.58 2.44
C LYS A 525 9.23 -23.41 2.50
N ASN A 526 8.97 -24.08 3.62
CA ASN A 526 7.85 -25.02 3.77
C ASN A 526 6.49 -24.32 3.78
N LEU A 527 6.38 -23.19 4.48
CA LEU A 527 5.13 -22.44 4.58
C LEU A 527 4.70 -21.86 3.23
N PHE A 528 5.63 -21.33 2.44
CA PHE A 528 5.33 -20.86 1.09
C PHE A 528 4.91 -22.01 0.19
N ARG A 529 5.63 -23.14 0.21
CA ARG A 529 5.24 -24.34 -0.54
C ARG A 529 3.82 -24.80 -0.20
N GLU A 530 3.40 -24.75 1.06
CA GLU A 530 2.03 -25.08 1.48
C GLU A 530 0.98 -24.07 1.02
N ILE A 531 1.31 -22.78 0.99
CA ILE A 531 0.43 -21.74 0.41
C ILE A 531 0.22 -21.99 -1.10
N LEU A 532 1.19 -22.60 -1.77
CA LEU A 532 1.22 -22.76 -3.23
C LEU A 532 0.70 -24.07 -3.77
N THR A 533 0.86 -25.18 -3.05
CA THR A 533 0.34 -26.49 -3.48
C THR A 533 -1.19 -26.49 -3.64
N GLY A 534 -1.88 -25.52 -3.03
CA GLY A 534 -3.31 -25.28 -3.26
C GLY A 534 -3.65 -24.61 -4.59
N GLN A 535 -2.72 -23.85 -5.19
CA GLN A 535 -2.92 -23.09 -6.44
C GLN A 535 -2.35 -23.82 -7.67
N SER A 536 -1.22 -24.53 -7.52
CA SER A 536 -0.53 -25.21 -8.63
C SER A 536 -1.35 -26.32 -9.29
N ASN A 537 -2.41 -26.81 -8.64
CA ASN A 537 -3.30 -27.84 -9.21
C ASN A 537 -4.59 -27.28 -9.83
N GLN A 538 -4.89 -25.99 -9.66
CA GLN A 538 -6.00 -25.33 -10.38
C GLN A 538 -5.56 -24.89 -11.79
N ASN A 539 -4.33 -24.39 -11.92
CA ASN A 539 -3.81 -23.86 -13.19
C ASN A 539 -3.22 -24.92 -14.13
N CYS A 540 -2.74 -26.07 -13.62
CA CYS A 540 -1.90 -26.98 -14.42
C CYS A 540 -2.65 -27.90 -15.41
N GLN A 541 -3.91 -28.28 -15.19
CA GLN A 541 -4.52 -29.31 -16.06
C GLN A 541 -5.27 -28.75 -17.27
N LEU A 542 -5.90 -27.58 -17.16
CA LEU A 542 -6.52 -26.93 -18.33
C LEU A 542 -5.45 -26.37 -19.29
N TYR A 543 -4.39 -25.74 -18.76
CA TYR A 543 -3.25 -25.28 -19.58
C TYR A 543 -2.46 -26.43 -20.21
N ALA A 544 -2.23 -27.55 -19.51
CA ALA A 544 -1.46 -28.65 -20.09
C ALA A 544 -2.21 -29.43 -21.19
N MET A 545 -3.55 -29.48 -21.15
CA MET A 545 -4.32 -30.10 -22.23
C MET A 545 -4.43 -29.23 -23.49
N GLU A 546 -4.50 -27.90 -23.35
CA GLU A 546 -4.50 -26.97 -24.50
C GLU A 546 -3.09 -26.77 -25.10
N CYS A 547 -2.04 -26.71 -24.26
CA CYS A 547 -0.67 -26.61 -24.76
C CYS A 547 -0.25 -27.84 -25.58
N ASN A 548 -0.76 -29.04 -25.27
CA ASN A 548 -0.44 -30.23 -26.07
C ASN A 548 -1.10 -30.24 -27.46
N LYS A 549 -2.07 -29.36 -27.73
CA LYS A 549 -2.64 -29.17 -29.09
C LYS A 549 -2.01 -27.98 -29.84
N LEU A 550 -1.33 -27.07 -29.15
CA LEU A 550 -0.75 -25.85 -29.71
C LEU A 550 0.78 -25.82 -29.74
N LEU A 551 1.46 -26.89 -29.27
CA LEU A 551 2.92 -27.01 -29.25
C LEU A 551 3.59 -27.19 -30.64
N GLU A 552 2.93 -26.77 -31.72
CA GLU A 552 3.51 -26.66 -33.06
C GLU A 552 3.69 -25.21 -33.55
N SER A 553 3.38 -24.18 -32.75
CA SER A 553 3.65 -22.78 -33.11
C SER A 553 4.38 -22.00 -31.99
N GLN A 554 5.42 -21.29 -32.41
CA GLN A 554 6.45 -20.61 -31.61
C GLN A 554 5.94 -19.41 -30.78
N ASP A 555 6.75 -19.07 -29.76
CA ASP A 555 6.81 -17.85 -28.94
C ASP A 555 5.67 -17.49 -27.97
N MET A 556 5.89 -17.85 -26.70
CA MET A 556 5.15 -17.37 -25.54
C MET A 556 5.64 -15.98 -25.11
N SER A 557 5.30 -14.93 -25.84
CA SER A 557 5.34 -13.54 -25.36
C SER A 557 4.57 -12.60 -26.28
N GLY A 558 3.26 -12.50 -26.09
CA GLY A 558 2.42 -11.49 -26.76
C GLY A 558 0.94 -11.86 -26.66
N ASN A 559 0.21 -11.24 -25.73
CA ASN A 559 -1.24 -11.18 -25.87
C ASN A 559 -1.53 -10.18 -26.99
N GLU A 560 -1.64 -10.68 -28.21
CA GLU A 560 -1.86 -9.86 -29.40
C GLU A 560 -3.27 -9.25 -29.40
N VAL A 561 -3.33 -7.98 -29.80
CA VAL A 561 -4.57 -7.26 -30.09
C VAL A 561 -4.94 -7.50 -31.53
N TYR A 562 -6.17 -7.92 -31.79
CA TYR A 562 -6.69 -8.14 -33.14
C TYR A 562 -7.77 -7.11 -33.47
N SER A 563 -7.82 -6.70 -34.73
CA SER A 563 -8.92 -5.89 -35.30
C SER A 563 -9.16 -4.54 -34.62
N LEU A 564 -8.10 -3.86 -34.15
CA LEU A 564 -8.21 -2.53 -33.56
C LEU A 564 -8.83 -1.52 -34.54
N LYS A 565 -9.89 -0.85 -34.09
CA LYS A 565 -10.52 0.29 -34.78
C LYS A 565 -10.66 1.44 -33.80
N ILE A 566 -10.16 2.61 -34.16
CA ILE A 566 -10.35 3.85 -33.41
C ILE A 566 -11.20 4.78 -34.28
N GLU A 567 -12.26 5.32 -33.70
CA GLU A 567 -13.23 6.17 -34.39
C GLU A 567 -13.61 7.34 -33.48
N GLY A 568 -14.26 8.37 -34.06
CA GLY A 568 -14.67 9.58 -33.36
C GLY A 568 -13.77 10.80 -33.65
N PRO A 569 -14.21 12.00 -33.23
CA PRO A 569 -13.49 13.24 -33.51
C PRO A 569 -12.18 13.28 -32.72
N ASP A 570 -11.06 13.50 -33.42
CA ASP A 570 -9.77 13.70 -32.77
C ASP A 570 -9.73 15.10 -32.12
N SER A 571 -9.65 15.14 -30.79
CA SER A 571 -9.54 16.39 -30.04
C SER A 571 -8.10 16.92 -29.93
N GLY A 572 -7.10 16.12 -30.32
CA GLY A 572 -5.68 16.40 -30.11
C GLY A 572 -5.20 16.28 -28.66
N VAL A 573 -6.10 15.97 -27.71
CA VAL A 573 -5.74 15.75 -26.29
C VAL A 573 -5.47 14.27 -26.07
N CYS A 574 -4.21 13.87 -26.22
CA CYS A 574 -3.77 12.49 -26.06
C CYS A 574 -3.14 12.24 -24.68
N PRO A 575 -3.29 11.03 -24.12
CA PRO A 575 -2.60 10.65 -22.88
C PRO A 575 -1.08 10.53 -23.09
N CYS A 576 -0.31 10.85 -22.04
CA CYS A 576 1.15 10.68 -21.99
C CYS A 576 1.60 10.01 -20.68
N ASN A 577 2.87 9.61 -20.59
CA ASN A 577 3.40 8.97 -19.39
C ASN A 577 3.22 9.84 -18.14
N GLY A 578 2.68 9.25 -17.07
CA GLY A 578 2.36 9.96 -15.83
C GLY A 578 1.05 10.75 -15.83
N SER A 579 0.35 10.83 -16.97
CA SER A 579 -1.02 11.35 -17.05
C SER A 579 -2.02 10.39 -16.40
N LEU A 580 -3.20 10.92 -16.09
CA LEU A 580 -4.33 10.17 -15.55
C LEU A 580 -5.51 10.20 -16.54
N PRO A 581 -5.55 9.32 -17.56
CA PRO A 581 -6.74 9.12 -18.37
C PRO A 581 -7.92 8.59 -17.54
N CYS A 582 -9.13 8.98 -17.95
CA CYS A 582 -10.39 8.41 -17.50
C CYS A 582 -11.11 7.79 -18.71
N ILE A 583 -11.30 6.47 -18.67
CA ILE A 583 -11.98 5.72 -19.73
C ILE A 583 -13.33 5.20 -19.24
N SER A 584 -14.28 5.05 -20.16
CA SER A 584 -15.44 4.17 -20.00
C SER A 584 -15.22 2.95 -20.88
N TYR A 585 -15.43 1.74 -20.37
CA TYR A 585 -15.24 0.53 -21.16
C TYR A 585 -16.30 -0.54 -20.92
N SER A 586 -16.47 -1.42 -21.90
CA SER A 586 -17.15 -2.70 -21.76
C SER A 586 -16.28 -3.82 -22.31
N ALA A 587 -16.21 -4.94 -21.58
CA ALA A 587 -15.57 -6.16 -22.01
C ALA A 587 -16.64 -7.24 -22.17
N SER A 588 -16.65 -7.91 -23.32
CA SER A 588 -17.64 -8.92 -23.68
C SER A 588 -16.98 -10.22 -24.13
N LEU A 589 -17.51 -11.35 -23.68
CA LEU A 589 -17.13 -12.67 -24.18
C LEU A 589 -17.89 -12.96 -25.49
N VAL A 590 -17.17 -13.33 -26.54
CA VAL A 590 -17.73 -13.66 -27.85
C VAL A 590 -17.34 -15.08 -28.25
N VAL A 591 -18.31 -15.83 -28.79
CA VAL A 591 -18.11 -17.20 -29.28
C VAL A 591 -17.77 -17.19 -30.76
N GLU A 592 -16.70 -17.86 -31.16
CA GLU A 592 -16.26 -17.88 -32.55
C GLU A 592 -17.28 -18.58 -33.46
N GLY A 593 -17.65 -17.91 -34.56
CA GLY A 593 -18.60 -18.42 -35.55
C GLY A 593 -20.08 -18.33 -35.17
N GLU A 594 -20.43 -17.76 -34.02
CA GLU A 594 -21.80 -17.47 -33.60
C GLU A 594 -21.98 -15.98 -33.29
N ASN A 595 -23.16 -15.44 -33.55
CA ASN A 595 -23.48 -14.03 -33.25
C ASN A 595 -23.90 -13.86 -31.77
N MET A 596 -23.21 -14.56 -30.87
CA MET A 596 -23.46 -14.57 -29.42
C MET A 596 -22.37 -13.76 -28.71
N LYS A 597 -22.79 -12.65 -28.09
CA LYS A 597 -21.96 -11.73 -27.31
C LYS A 597 -22.57 -11.57 -25.93
N GLU A 598 -21.79 -11.81 -24.88
CA GLU A 598 -22.21 -11.57 -23.49
C GLU A 598 -21.26 -10.59 -22.81
N VAL A 599 -21.82 -9.54 -22.23
CA VAL A 599 -21.04 -8.55 -21.47
C VAL A 599 -20.62 -9.15 -20.12
N ILE A 600 -19.32 -9.15 -19.85
CA ILE A 600 -18.73 -9.73 -18.63
C ILE A 600 -18.25 -8.68 -17.65
N GLU A 601 -17.78 -7.51 -18.12
CA GLU A 601 -17.32 -6.40 -17.28
C GLU A 601 -17.71 -5.06 -17.92
N VAL A 602 -18.20 -4.10 -17.12
CA VAL A 602 -18.51 -2.74 -17.59
C VAL A 602 -18.06 -1.74 -16.54
N CYS A 603 -17.42 -0.67 -16.97
CA CYS A 603 -17.10 0.46 -16.12
C CYS A 603 -17.33 1.78 -16.85
N ASN A 604 -18.09 2.70 -16.23
CA ASN A 604 -18.41 3.98 -16.84
C ASN A 604 -17.32 5.04 -16.62
N GLU A 605 -16.60 4.97 -15.49
CA GLU A 605 -15.52 5.90 -15.15
C GLU A 605 -14.37 5.13 -14.51
N PHE A 606 -13.31 4.91 -15.27
CA PHE A 606 -12.13 4.18 -14.84
C PHE A 606 -10.88 5.03 -15.05
N GLU A 607 -10.32 5.55 -13.95
CA GLU A 607 -9.11 6.36 -13.96
C GLU A 607 -7.86 5.51 -13.65
N PHE A 608 -6.79 5.68 -14.40
CA PHE A 608 -5.53 4.98 -14.11
C PHE A 608 -4.32 5.83 -14.52
N GLU A 609 -3.14 5.51 -13.99
CA GLU A 609 -1.89 6.21 -14.32
C GLU A 609 -1.18 5.48 -15.45
N ILE A 610 -0.75 6.22 -16.48
CA ILE A 610 0.02 5.67 -17.60
C ILE A 610 1.50 5.54 -17.24
N GLY A 611 2.12 4.45 -17.68
CA GLY A 611 3.55 4.18 -17.53
C GLY A 611 3.90 3.40 -16.26
N VAL A 612 2.91 3.03 -15.45
CA VAL A 612 3.10 2.22 -14.23
C VAL A 612 2.56 0.79 -14.36
N GLY A 613 1.83 0.48 -15.45
CA GLY A 613 1.16 -0.81 -15.63
C GLY A 613 -0.03 -0.99 -14.70
N ALA A 614 -0.88 0.05 -14.60
CA ALA A 614 -2.09 0.02 -13.74
C ALA A 614 -3.28 -0.71 -14.38
N VAL A 615 -3.16 -1.01 -15.68
CA VAL A 615 -4.09 -1.81 -16.48
C VAL A 615 -3.33 -2.89 -17.24
N VAL A 616 -4.06 -3.82 -17.85
CA VAL A 616 -3.44 -4.79 -18.76
C VAL A 616 -2.77 -4.05 -19.93
N SER A 617 -1.59 -4.51 -20.35
CA SER A 617 -0.70 -3.78 -21.26
C SER A 617 -1.36 -3.30 -22.54
N TYR A 618 -2.16 -4.15 -23.19
CA TYR A 618 -2.84 -3.79 -24.43
C TYR A 618 -3.88 -2.65 -24.27
N ILE A 619 -4.49 -2.51 -23.09
CA ILE A 619 -5.43 -1.40 -22.83
C ILE A 619 -4.65 -0.09 -22.74
N GLU A 620 -3.50 -0.10 -22.05
CA GLU A 620 -2.62 1.06 -21.95
C GLU A 620 -2.13 1.49 -23.35
N GLU A 621 -1.71 0.53 -24.18
CA GLU A 621 -1.25 0.77 -25.56
C GLU A 621 -2.34 1.35 -26.47
N VAL A 622 -3.58 0.86 -26.36
CA VAL A 622 -4.72 1.38 -27.14
C VAL A 622 -5.09 2.79 -26.67
N VAL A 623 -5.18 3.01 -25.35
CA VAL A 623 -5.54 4.33 -24.79
C VAL A 623 -4.49 5.39 -25.14
N MET A 624 -3.21 5.03 -25.21
CA MET A 624 -2.15 5.94 -25.65
C MET A 624 -2.25 6.36 -27.13
N GLN A 625 -3.01 5.62 -27.95
CA GLN A 625 -3.28 5.95 -29.36
C GLN A 625 -4.57 6.75 -29.55
N MET A 626 -5.35 6.96 -28.49
CA MET A 626 -6.63 7.68 -28.54
C MET A 626 -6.47 9.13 -28.09
N SER A 627 -7.39 9.99 -28.54
CA SER A 627 -7.62 11.32 -27.97
C SER A 627 -8.98 11.43 -27.29
N VAL A 628 -9.15 12.43 -26.43
CA VAL A 628 -10.39 12.63 -25.67
C VAL A 628 -11.58 12.75 -26.62
N GLY A 629 -12.62 11.94 -26.41
CA GLY A 629 -13.82 11.86 -27.25
C GLY A 629 -13.82 10.73 -28.27
N GLN A 630 -12.68 10.06 -28.50
CA GLN A 630 -12.60 8.89 -29.37
C GLN A 630 -13.03 7.61 -28.65
N TYR A 631 -13.46 6.63 -29.45
CA TYR A 631 -13.78 5.29 -29.01
C TYR A 631 -13.00 4.25 -29.82
N ALA A 632 -12.60 3.18 -29.15
CA ALA A 632 -11.80 2.10 -29.69
C ALA A 632 -12.49 0.74 -29.50
N TYR A 633 -12.40 -0.10 -30.51
CA TYR A 633 -12.89 -1.48 -30.50
C TYR A 633 -11.75 -2.43 -30.86
N PHE A 634 -11.56 -3.48 -30.08
CA PHE A 634 -10.55 -4.50 -30.38
C PHE A 634 -10.85 -5.84 -29.69
N ASN A 635 -10.23 -6.89 -30.21
CA ASN A 635 -10.36 -8.25 -29.69
C ASN A 635 -9.05 -8.72 -29.07
N THR A 636 -9.14 -9.55 -28.04
CA THR A 636 -8.00 -10.20 -27.38
C THR A 636 -8.27 -11.68 -27.17
N ASN A 637 -7.19 -12.46 -27.03
CA ASN A 637 -7.28 -13.87 -26.65
C ASN A 637 -8.06 -14.09 -25.35
N LEU A 638 -8.55 -15.31 -25.16
CA LEU A 638 -9.32 -15.70 -23.98
C LEU A 638 -8.46 -15.55 -22.72
N VAL A 639 -9.00 -14.83 -21.74
CA VAL A 639 -8.43 -14.74 -20.38
C VAL A 639 -8.72 -16.03 -19.60
N THR A 640 -8.03 -16.25 -18.47
CA THR A 640 -8.28 -17.46 -17.66
C THR A 640 -9.74 -17.54 -17.22
N SER A 641 -10.30 -18.76 -17.24
CA SER A 641 -11.70 -19.01 -16.88
C SER A 641 -12.04 -18.48 -15.48
N ASP A 642 -11.10 -18.54 -14.53
CA ASP A 642 -11.24 -17.99 -13.19
C ASP A 642 -11.53 -16.48 -13.17
N LEU A 643 -10.88 -15.70 -14.04
CA LEU A 643 -11.12 -14.27 -14.17
C LEU A 643 -12.50 -13.99 -14.79
N ILE A 644 -12.92 -14.81 -15.76
CA ILE A 644 -14.25 -14.72 -16.37
C ILE A 644 -15.32 -15.01 -15.33
N PHE A 645 -15.22 -16.11 -14.58
CA PHE A 645 -16.20 -16.45 -13.54
C PHE A 645 -16.22 -15.45 -12.38
N ALA A 646 -15.08 -14.81 -12.07
CA ALA A 646 -15.04 -13.76 -11.06
C ALA A 646 -15.68 -12.42 -11.51
N SER A 647 -15.77 -12.20 -12.82
CA SER A 647 -16.34 -10.98 -13.40
C SER A 647 -17.83 -11.17 -13.78
N ALA A 648 -18.16 -12.26 -14.44
CA ALA A 648 -19.51 -12.53 -14.95
C ALA A 648 -20.54 -12.76 -13.84
N SER A 649 -21.76 -12.25 -14.07
CA SER A 649 -22.89 -12.42 -13.13
C SER A 649 -23.61 -13.77 -13.30
N ASP A 650 -23.72 -14.30 -14.52
CA ASP A 650 -24.36 -15.59 -14.82
C ASP A 650 -23.32 -16.68 -15.10
N SER A 651 -22.88 -17.35 -14.04
CA SER A 651 -21.88 -18.41 -14.14
C SER A 651 -22.35 -19.65 -14.90
N ALA A 652 -23.66 -19.96 -14.89
CA ALA A 652 -24.18 -21.14 -15.57
C ALA A 652 -24.12 -20.95 -17.10
N LYS A 653 -24.49 -19.76 -17.56
CA LYS A 653 -24.33 -19.36 -18.97
C LYS A 653 -22.85 -19.34 -19.37
N MET A 654 -21.96 -18.78 -18.54
CA MET A 654 -20.51 -18.78 -18.84
C MET A 654 -19.93 -20.18 -19.00
N LEU A 655 -20.29 -21.11 -18.11
CA LEU A 655 -19.85 -22.51 -18.20
C LEU A 655 -20.29 -23.15 -19.52
N SER A 656 -21.55 -22.90 -19.93
CA SER A 656 -22.08 -23.39 -21.20
C SER A 656 -21.33 -22.83 -22.40
N LEU A 657 -21.00 -21.53 -22.39
CA LEU A 657 -20.29 -20.88 -23.50
C LEU A 657 -18.86 -21.43 -23.61
N LEU A 658 -18.12 -21.45 -22.49
CA LEU A 658 -16.72 -21.90 -22.44
C LEU A 658 -16.57 -23.40 -22.78
N SER A 659 -17.59 -24.22 -22.55
CA SER A 659 -17.56 -25.64 -22.87
C SER A 659 -17.86 -25.95 -24.34
N SER A 660 -18.39 -24.98 -25.09
CA SER A 660 -18.97 -25.22 -26.42
C SER A 660 -17.96 -25.06 -27.57
N LYS A 661 -17.22 -23.94 -27.61
CA LYS A 661 -16.34 -23.53 -28.73
C LYS A 661 -15.24 -22.56 -28.26
N ALA A 662 -14.29 -22.27 -29.15
CA ALA A 662 -13.29 -21.22 -28.94
C ALA A 662 -13.98 -19.87 -28.72
N CYS A 663 -13.54 -19.15 -27.69
CA CYS A 663 -14.07 -17.85 -27.30
C CYS A 663 -12.93 -16.82 -27.27
N TYR A 664 -13.28 -15.55 -27.43
CA TYR A 664 -12.34 -14.42 -27.27
C TYR A 664 -13.04 -13.27 -26.52
N VAL A 665 -12.27 -12.27 -26.10
CA VAL A 665 -12.81 -11.09 -25.40
C VAL A 665 -12.77 -9.89 -26.34
N GLU A 666 -13.90 -9.23 -26.50
CA GLU A 666 -14.04 -7.96 -27.23
C GLU A 666 -14.11 -6.80 -26.23
N TYR A 667 -13.29 -5.78 -26.44
CA TYR A 667 -13.28 -4.53 -25.67
C TYR A 667 -13.84 -3.38 -26.51
N GLU A 668 -14.70 -2.60 -25.88
CA GLU A 668 -15.13 -1.28 -26.33
C GLU A 668 -14.65 -0.27 -25.29
N ILE A 669 -13.83 0.70 -25.69
CA ILE A 669 -13.24 1.71 -24.80
C ILE A 669 -13.56 3.09 -25.35
N ASN A 670 -13.93 4.03 -24.49
CA ASN A 670 -14.11 5.44 -24.83
C ASN A 670 -13.28 6.30 -23.87
N LEU A 671 -12.42 7.17 -24.42
CA LEU A 671 -11.55 8.04 -23.65
C LEU A 671 -12.29 9.35 -23.34
N THR A 672 -12.67 9.54 -22.07
CA THR A 672 -13.55 10.64 -21.67
C THR A 672 -12.80 11.89 -21.21
N LYS A 673 -11.67 11.71 -20.51
CA LYS A 673 -10.88 12.80 -19.92
C LYS A 673 -9.42 12.37 -19.81
N VAL A 674 -8.51 13.34 -19.82
CA VAL A 674 -7.10 13.14 -19.48
C VAL A 674 -6.68 14.28 -18.55
N ALA A 675 -6.19 13.94 -17.36
CA ALA A 675 -5.51 14.91 -16.51
C ALA A 675 -4.01 14.88 -16.77
N GLU A 676 -3.45 16.04 -17.13
CA GLU A 676 -2.04 16.19 -17.46
C GLU A 676 -1.14 16.02 -16.21
N PRO A 677 0.04 15.41 -16.35
CA PRO A 677 1.00 15.29 -15.26
C PRO A 677 1.59 16.65 -14.87
N PRO A 678 1.92 16.89 -13.59
CA PRO A 678 2.73 18.03 -13.20
C PRO A 678 4.13 17.99 -13.84
N GLU A 679 4.64 19.16 -14.22
CA GLU A 679 5.95 19.36 -14.88
C GLU A 679 7.10 18.59 -14.21
N GLU A 680 7.22 18.68 -12.88
CA GLU A 680 8.29 18.01 -12.11
C GLU A 680 8.34 16.50 -12.37
N ARG A 681 7.19 15.86 -12.66
CA ARG A 681 7.12 14.43 -12.96
C ARG A 681 7.49 14.13 -14.41
N MET A 682 7.07 14.97 -15.36
CA MET A 682 7.50 14.85 -16.75
C MET A 682 9.03 14.96 -16.84
N GLU A 683 9.60 15.94 -16.12
CA GLU A 683 11.05 16.10 -16.03
C GLU A 683 11.74 14.89 -15.38
N GLN A 684 11.22 14.36 -14.26
CA GLN A 684 11.81 13.19 -13.58
C GLN A 684 11.71 11.90 -14.41
N ALA A 685 10.70 11.76 -15.25
CA ALA A 685 10.54 10.60 -16.12
C ALA A 685 11.54 10.62 -17.29
N LEU A 686 11.94 11.80 -17.75
CA LEU A 686 12.77 11.98 -18.96
C LEU A 686 14.24 12.32 -18.66
N PHE A 687 14.54 12.95 -17.52
CA PHE A 687 15.90 13.41 -17.19
C PHE A 687 16.44 12.78 -15.91
N SER A 688 17.66 12.26 -15.98
CA SER A 688 18.43 11.79 -14.82
C SER A 688 19.85 12.37 -14.87
N PRO A 689 20.23 13.28 -13.94
CA PRO A 689 19.43 13.82 -12.83
C PRO A 689 18.29 14.76 -13.29
N PRO A 690 17.29 15.06 -12.43
CA PRO A 690 16.18 15.96 -12.78
C PRO A 690 16.64 17.34 -13.26
N LEU A 691 15.88 17.95 -14.17
CA LEU A 691 16.28 19.18 -14.86
C LEU A 691 16.53 20.36 -13.90
N SER A 692 15.67 20.51 -12.88
CA SER A 692 15.88 21.47 -11.79
C SER A 692 17.23 21.37 -11.09
N LYS A 693 17.77 20.15 -10.90
CA LYS A 693 19.12 19.96 -10.34
C LYS A 693 20.21 20.33 -11.34
N GLN A 694 20.01 20.00 -12.62
CA GLN A 694 20.97 20.38 -13.68
C GLN A 694 21.10 21.91 -13.77
N ARG A 695 20.00 22.66 -13.67
CA ARG A 695 19.99 24.13 -13.64
C ARG A 695 20.80 24.69 -12.48
N VAL A 696 20.59 24.15 -11.28
CA VAL A 696 21.35 24.55 -10.09
C VAL A 696 22.84 24.25 -10.26
N GLU A 697 23.21 23.06 -10.75
CA GLU A 697 24.62 22.70 -10.97
C GLU A 697 25.30 23.63 -11.99
N PHE A 698 24.60 23.96 -13.09
CA PHE A 698 25.09 24.91 -14.09
C PHE A 698 25.42 26.27 -13.48
N ALA A 699 24.50 26.80 -12.66
CA ALA A 699 24.69 28.08 -11.99
C ALA A 699 25.83 28.02 -10.95
N VAL A 700 25.88 26.96 -10.14
CA VAL A 700 26.94 26.75 -9.14
C VAL A 700 28.32 26.73 -9.82
N GLN A 701 28.47 26.02 -10.94
CA GLN A 701 29.73 25.95 -11.66
C GLN A 701 30.20 27.35 -12.13
N HIS A 702 29.30 28.13 -12.74
CA HIS A 702 29.61 29.49 -13.19
C HIS A 702 29.97 30.43 -12.02
N ILE A 703 29.27 30.29 -10.89
CA ILE A 703 29.54 31.08 -9.68
C ILE A 703 30.94 30.77 -9.14
N VAL A 704 31.31 29.49 -9.03
CA VAL A 704 32.62 29.04 -8.55
C VAL A 704 33.75 29.53 -9.48
N GLU A 705 33.58 29.39 -10.79
CA GLU A 705 34.58 29.79 -11.79
C GLU A 705 34.82 31.31 -11.85
N SER A 706 33.83 32.11 -11.47
CA SER A 706 33.91 33.58 -11.55
C SER A 706 34.67 34.25 -10.39
N HIS A 707 34.98 33.51 -9.33
CA HIS A 707 35.59 34.02 -8.09
C HIS A 707 34.91 35.27 -7.52
N ALA A 708 33.58 35.37 -7.66
CA ALA A 708 32.79 36.48 -7.13
C ALA A 708 32.77 36.52 -5.60
N THR A 709 32.58 37.72 -5.05
CA THR A 709 32.45 37.96 -3.61
C THR A 709 31.01 38.22 -3.17
N THR A 710 30.14 38.66 -4.08
CA THR A 710 28.75 38.96 -3.78
C THR A 710 27.78 38.30 -4.76
N LEU A 711 26.73 37.64 -4.26
CA LEU A 711 25.70 36.95 -5.05
C LEU A 711 24.30 37.42 -4.67
N LEU A 712 23.48 37.72 -5.68
CA LEU A 712 22.07 38.05 -5.56
C LEU A 712 21.24 37.03 -6.34
N ASP A 713 20.35 36.33 -5.66
CA ASP A 713 19.42 35.37 -6.27
C ASP A 713 18.01 35.96 -6.37
N PHE A 714 17.62 36.32 -7.58
CA PHE A 714 16.29 36.85 -7.94
C PHE A 714 15.31 35.69 -8.08
N GLY A 715 14.25 35.69 -7.27
CA GLY A 715 13.29 34.58 -7.21
C GLY A 715 13.87 33.35 -6.52
N CYS A 716 14.50 33.53 -5.35
CA CYS A 716 15.24 32.45 -4.69
C CYS A 716 14.35 31.29 -4.18
N GLY A 717 13.03 31.46 -4.14
CA GLY A 717 12.05 30.45 -3.76
C GLY A 717 12.32 29.86 -2.37
N SER A 718 12.48 28.53 -2.31
CA SER A 718 12.85 27.82 -1.08
C SER A 718 14.36 27.78 -0.81
N GLY A 719 15.17 28.49 -1.60
CA GLY A 719 16.61 28.64 -1.40
C GLY A 719 17.45 27.46 -1.89
N SER A 720 17.00 26.70 -2.90
CA SER A 720 17.71 25.51 -3.39
C SER A 720 19.10 25.81 -3.97
N LEU A 721 19.25 26.91 -4.71
CA LEU A 721 20.55 27.36 -5.22
C LEU A 721 21.45 27.79 -4.05
N LEU A 722 20.93 28.60 -3.13
CA LEU A 722 21.66 29.09 -1.97
C LEU A 722 22.12 27.92 -1.07
N GLU A 723 21.26 26.93 -0.85
CA GLU A 723 21.60 25.71 -0.12
C GLU A 723 22.70 24.92 -0.82
N ALA A 724 22.60 24.74 -2.15
CA ALA A 724 23.59 24.01 -2.92
C ALA A 724 24.97 24.67 -2.81
N LEU A 725 25.03 26.01 -2.95
CA LEU A 725 26.27 26.78 -2.87
C LEU A 725 27.00 26.62 -1.53
N LEU A 726 26.28 26.43 -0.42
CA LEU A 726 26.88 26.21 0.90
C LEU A 726 27.61 24.85 1.01
N ASN A 727 27.44 23.94 0.05
CA ASN A 727 28.16 22.67 0.00
C ASN A 727 29.47 22.75 -0.81
N TYR A 728 29.73 23.87 -1.49
CA TYR A 728 30.93 24.08 -2.30
C TYR A 728 31.84 25.12 -1.65
N THR A 729 33.15 25.00 -1.88
CA THR A 729 34.10 26.02 -1.48
C THR A 729 34.02 27.19 -2.46
N THR A 730 33.43 28.31 -2.04
CA THR A 730 33.26 29.52 -2.87
C THR A 730 34.02 30.71 -2.31
N SER A 731 34.23 31.75 -3.12
CA SER A 731 34.80 33.05 -2.69
C SER A 731 33.72 34.03 -2.19
N LEU A 732 32.47 33.59 -2.08
CA LEU A 732 31.33 34.45 -1.74
C LEU A 732 31.38 34.89 -0.28
N GLU A 733 31.42 36.20 -0.07
CA GLU A 733 31.35 36.85 1.23
C GLU A 733 29.94 37.30 1.60
N LYS A 734 29.14 37.76 0.63
CA LYS A 734 27.77 38.24 0.84
C LYS A 734 26.80 37.56 -0.13
N ILE A 735 25.75 36.96 0.41
CA ILE A 735 24.69 36.30 -0.36
C ILE A 735 23.35 36.98 -0.04
N ALA A 736 22.58 37.32 -1.06
CA ALA A 736 21.23 37.85 -0.90
C ALA A 736 20.24 37.03 -1.74
N GLY A 737 19.08 36.69 -1.16
CA GLY A 737 17.95 36.11 -1.89
C GLY A 737 16.75 37.04 -1.85
N VAL A 738 16.03 37.15 -2.96
CA VAL A 738 14.81 37.97 -3.07
C VAL A 738 13.68 37.12 -3.59
N ASP A 739 12.52 37.15 -2.95
CA ASP A 739 11.30 36.49 -3.44
C ASP A 739 10.04 37.22 -2.96
N ILE A 740 8.91 37.07 -3.65
CA ILE A 740 7.61 37.58 -3.19
C ILE A 740 6.89 36.60 -2.25
N SER A 741 7.29 35.32 -2.25
CA SER A 741 6.66 34.23 -1.52
C SER A 741 7.20 34.10 -0.10
N GLN A 742 6.46 34.63 0.88
CA GLN A 742 6.76 34.45 2.30
C GLN A 742 6.91 32.97 2.70
N LYS A 743 6.14 32.07 2.07
CA LYS A 743 6.23 30.62 2.31
C LYS A 743 7.56 30.04 1.80
N GLY A 744 8.03 30.50 0.64
CA GLY A 744 9.34 30.15 0.09
C GLY A 744 10.46 30.63 1.00
N LEU A 745 10.47 31.93 1.30
CA LEU A 745 11.47 32.58 2.16
C LEU A 745 11.55 31.96 3.56
N THR A 746 10.41 31.60 4.16
CA THR A 746 10.38 30.89 5.45
C THR A 746 11.10 29.54 5.38
N ARG A 747 10.90 28.78 4.30
CA ARG A 747 11.59 27.49 4.09
C ARG A 747 13.08 27.72 3.85
N ALA A 748 13.43 28.69 3.00
CA ALA A 748 14.81 29.07 2.71
C ALA A 748 15.56 29.41 4.00
N ALA A 749 15.02 30.30 4.83
CA ALA A 749 15.63 30.69 6.10
C ALA A 749 15.88 29.50 7.02
N LYS A 750 14.93 28.56 7.13
CA LYS A 750 15.09 27.36 7.97
C LYS A 750 16.19 26.43 7.46
N VAL A 751 16.22 26.17 6.15
CA VAL A 751 17.20 25.31 5.51
C VAL A 751 18.60 25.92 5.62
N LEU A 752 18.74 27.20 5.28
CA LEU A 752 20.01 27.92 5.30
C LEU A 752 20.56 28.06 6.72
N ASN A 753 19.73 28.41 7.71
CA ASN A 753 20.15 28.45 9.11
C ASN A 753 20.69 27.10 9.58
N SER A 754 20.00 26.00 9.26
CA SER A 754 20.43 24.65 9.63
C SER A 754 21.80 24.30 9.01
N LYS A 755 22.02 24.64 7.73
CA LYS A 755 23.29 24.41 7.03
C LYS A 755 24.43 25.26 7.58
N LEU A 756 24.17 26.54 7.85
CA LEU A 756 25.18 27.47 8.36
C LEU A 756 25.62 27.11 9.79
N VAL A 757 24.69 26.62 10.63
CA VAL A 757 25.02 26.06 11.95
C VAL A 757 25.85 24.78 11.81
N ALA A 758 25.49 23.88 10.91
CA ALA A 758 26.23 22.62 10.72
C ALA A 758 27.65 22.82 10.15
N ASN A 759 27.83 23.84 9.29
CA ASN A 759 29.11 24.14 8.63
C ASN A 759 30.00 25.11 9.44
N SER A 760 29.65 25.44 10.69
CA SER A 760 30.37 26.43 11.50
C SER A 760 31.84 26.10 11.78
N ASP A 761 32.20 24.80 11.72
CA ASP A 761 33.56 24.29 11.92
C ASP A 761 34.38 24.19 10.61
N ALA A 762 33.71 24.32 9.45
CA ALA A 762 34.30 24.11 8.13
C ALA A 762 34.51 25.45 7.39
N GLY A 763 35.35 26.33 7.92
CA GLY A 763 35.98 27.44 7.17
C GLY A 763 35.10 28.22 6.17
N VAL A 764 33.83 28.49 6.50
CA VAL A 764 32.88 29.14 5.59
C VAL A 764 33.35 30.58 5.30
N THR A 765 33.55 30.89 4.02
CA THR A 765 33.97 32.21 3.50
C THR A 765 32.84 33.25 3.54
N THR A 766 31.59 32.79 3.54
CA THR A 766 30.40 33.64 3.63
C THR A 766 30.30 34.35 4.97
N LYS A 767 30.28 35.67 4.94
CA LYS A 767 30.21 36.56 6.10
C LYS A 767 28.77 37.01 6.39
N SER A 768 27.93 37.12 5.36
CA SER A 768 26.56 37.60 5.48
C SER A 768 25.63 36.89 4.48
N LEU A 769 24.46 36.47 4.95
CA LEU A 769 23.38 35.95 4.12
C LEU A 769 22.07 36.65 4.51
N ILE A 770 21.38 37.27 3.56
CA ILE A 770 20.14 38.01 3.81
C ILE A 770 19.03 37.54 2.86
N LEU A 771 17.82 37.40 3.37
CA LEU A 771 16.62 37.12 2.60
C LEU A 771 15.66 38.30 2.63
N TYR A 772 15.23 38.74 1.47
CA TYR A 772 14.34 39.86 1.26
C TYR A 772 13.01 39.42 0.67
N GLU A 773 11.92 39.95 1.21
CA GLU A 773 10.61 39.92 0.57
C GLU A 773 10.46 41.14 -0.34
N GLY A 774 10.28 40.90 -1.64
CA GLY A 774 10.20 41.97 -2.62
C GLY A 774 9.97 41.47 -4.04
N SER A 775 9.37 42.33 -4.88
CA SER A 775 9.23 42.09 -6.32
C SER A 775 10.52 42.44 -7.04
N ILE A 776 11.06 41.52 -7.85
CA ILE A 776 12.32 41.70 -8.60
C ILE A 776 12.24 42.78 -9.69
N THR A 777 11.04 43.23 -10.05
CA THR A 777 10.81 44.40 -10.93
C THR A 777 11.01 45.74 -10.22
N ASN A 778 11.09 45.76 -8.89
CA ASN A 778 11.34 46.98 -8.11
C ASN A 778 12.82 47.07 -7.74
N PHE A 779 13.41 48.25 -7.89
CA PHE A 779 14.79 48.47 -7.46
C PHE A 779 14.90 48.67 -5.95
N ASP A 780 15.86 47.99 -5.30
CA ASP A 780 16.25 48.23 -3.90
C ASP A 780 17.74 48.60 -3.84
N SER A 781 18.03 49.78 -3.30
CA SER A 781 19.38 50.35 -3.30
C SER A 781 20.43 49.50 -2.55
N ARG A 782 20.01 48.64 -1.61
CA ARG A 782 20.92 47.75 -0.85
C ARG A 782 21.52 46.62 -1.69
N LEU A 783 20.94 46.37 -2.86
CA LEU A 783 21.26 45.26 -3.75
C LEU A 783 22.00 45.71 -5.03
N HIS A 784 22.36 46.98 -5.12
CA HIS A 784 23.14 47.51 -6.23
C HIS A 784 24.59 46.99 -6.22
N GLY A 785 25.14 46.69 -7.40
CA GLY A 785 26.57 46.45 -7.60
C GLY A 785 27.05 45.06 -7.16
N PHE A 786 26.17 44.08 -7.06
CA PHE A 786 26.55 42.69 -6.78
C PHE A 786 27.40 42.10 -7.93
N ASP A 787 28.32 41.19 -7.63
CA ASP A 787 29.18 40.57 -8.65
C ASP A 787 28.38 39.63 -9.55
N ILE A 788 27.47 38.84 -8.96
CA ILE A 788 26.62 37.90 -9.68
C ILE A 788 25.15 38.11 -9.33
N GLY A 789 24.32 38.15 -10.35
CA GLY A 789 22.88 37.92 -10.26
C GLY A 789 22.50 36.55 -10.82
N THR A 790 21.61 35.81 -10.17
CA THR A 790 20.96 34.62 -10.73
C THR A 790 19.45 34.81 -10.78
N CYS A 791 18.82 34.33 -11.85
CA CYS A 791 17.38 34.36 -12.05
C CYS A 791 16.99 33.07 -12.79
N LEU A 792 16.77 32.00 -12.04
CA LEU A 792 16.60 30.65 -12.59
C LEU A 792 15.13 30.25 -12.62
N GLU A 793 14.54 30.16 -13.82
CA GLU A 793 13.12 29.81 -14.03
C GLU A 793 12.17 30.74 -13.25
N VAL A 794 12.22 32.04 -13.54
CA VAL A 794 11.44 33.06 -12.83
C VAL A 794 10.72 34.00 -13.80
N ILE A 795 11.36 34.35 -14.92
CA ILE A 795 10.83 35.36 -15.84
C ILE A 795 9.53 34.89 -16.51
N GLU A 796 9.34 33.59 -16.70
CA GLU A 796 8.12 33.00 -17.26
C GLU A 796 6.91 33.04 -16.31
N HIS A 797 7.13 33.30 -15.01
CA HIS A 797 6.06 33.39 -14.01
C HIS A 797 5.45 34.81 -13.90
N MET A 798 5.92 35.76 -14.71
CA MET A 798 5.38 37.12 -14.80
C MET A 798 4.97 37.44 -16.23
N ASP A 799 4.12 38.46 -16.40
CA ASP A 799 3.73 38.90 -17.74
C ASP A 799 4.97 39.31 -18.57
N GLU A 800 4.94 39.12 -19.88
CA GLU A 800 6.11 39.33 -20.77
C GLU A 800 6.70 40.75 -20.63
N ASP A 801 5.84 41.76 -20.50
CA ASP A 801 6.24 43.16 -20.26
C ASP A 801 7.01 43.32 -18.94
N GLN A 802 6.65 42.56 -17.90
CA GLN A 802 7.32 42.56 -16.61
C GLN A 802 8.67 41.83 -16.67
N ALA A 803 8.80 40.77 -17.49
CA ALA A 803 10.07 40.12 -17.74
C ALA A 803 11.06 41.06 -18.46
N CYS A 804 10.59 41.82 -19.44
CA CYS A 804 11.35 42.89 -20.07
C CYS A 804 11.74 43.99 -19.06
N LEU A 805 10.80 44.44 -18.23
CA LEU A 805 11.07 45.42 -17.18
C LEU A 805 12.11 44.91 -16.17
N PHE A 806 12.01 43.65 -15.74
CA PHE A 806 13.01 43.02 -14.89
C PHE A 806 14.39 43.03 -15.54
N GLY A 807 14.49 42.61 -16.82
CA GLY A 807 15.76 42.63 -17.55
C GLY A 807 16.39 44.03 -17.57
N ASP A 808 15.57 45.06 -17.86
CA ASP A 808 16.02 46.45 -17.86
C ASP A 808 16.47 46.90 -16.46
N VAL A 809 15.70 46.62 -15.40
CA VAL A 809 16.05 46.99 -14.02
C VAL A 809 17.29 46.23 -13.53
N ALA A 810 17.42 44.94 -13.87
CA ALA A 810 18.57 44.10 -13.53
C ALA A 810 19.87 44.67 -14.10
N LEU A 811 19.92 44.97 -15.40
CA LEU A 811 21.15 45.44 -16.04
C LEU A 811 21.43 46.95 -15.85
N SER A 812 20.39 47.79 -15.74
CA SER A 812 20.57 49.26 -15.61
C SER A 812 20.68 49.75 -14.17
N SER A 813 20.00 49.10 -13.23
CA SER A 813 19.85 49.58 -11.85
C SER A 813 20.58 48.68 -10.87
N PHE A 814 20.34 47.36 -10.88
CA PHE A 814 21.10 46.43 -10.03
C PHE A 814 22.55 46.24 -10.52
N CYS A 815 22.78 46.35 -11.83
CA CYS A 815 24.10 46.47 -12.44
C CYS A 815 25.09 45.35 -12.04
N PRO A 816 24.71 44.05 -12.11
CA PRO A 816 25.63 42.98 -11.72
C PRO A 816 26.77 42.80 -12.73
N ARG A 817 27.94 42.29 -12.31
CA ARG A 817 29.04 41.99 -13.25
C ARG A 817 28.69 40.81 -14.15
N ILE A 818 28.02 39.80 -13.59
CA ILE A 818 27.52 38.62 -14.30
C ILE A 818 26.04 38.44 -13.95
N LEU A 819 25.18 38.22 -14.93
CA LEU A 819 23.78 37.83 -14.71
C LEU A 819 23.52 36.50 -15.42
N ILE A 820 23.00 35.50 -14.70
CA ILE A 820 22.60 34.21 -15.25
C ILE A 820 21.07 34.15 -15.23
N VAL A 821 20.45 34.02 -16.39
CA VAL A 821 18.99 33.91 -16.55
C VAL A 821 18.67 32.57 -17.20
N SER A 822 17.75 31.80 -16.63
CA SER A 822 17.21 30.60 -17.28
C SER A 822 15.71 30.70 -17.50
N THR A 823 15.22 30.03 -18.53
CA THR A 823 13.80 29.89 -18.84
C THR A 823 13.55 28.62 -19.68
N PRO A 824 12.35 28.02 -19.66
CA PRO A 824 12.02 26.87 -20.49
C PRO A 824 12.21 27.10 -22.00
N ASN A 825 12.64 26.07 -22.73
CA ASN A 825 12.60 26.07 -24.19
C ASN A 825 11.23 25.58 -24.70
N PHE A 826 10.41 26.46 -25.27
CA PHE A 826 9.11 26.10 -25.81
C PHE A 826 9.18 25.00 -26.88
N GLU A 827 10.23 25.01 -27.71
CA GLU A 827 10.40 24.02 -28.78
C GLU A 827 10.62 22.60 -28.23
N TYR A 828 11.16 22.48 -27.02
CA TYR A 828 11.39 21.20 -26.36
C TYR A 828 10.10 20.60 -25.78
N ASN A 829 9.02 21.38 -25.62
CA ASN A 829 7.74 20.88 -25.13
C ASN A 829 7.17 19.76 -26.00
N VAL A 830 7.45 19.85 -27.30
CA VAL A 830 7.11 18.82 -28.27
C VAL A 830 7.70 17.48 -27.85
N VAL A 831 8.96 17.41 -27.39
CA VAL A 831 9.59 16.16 -26.93
C VAL A 831 9.02 15.68 -25.59
N LEU A 832 8.74 16.61 -24.67
CA LEU A 832 8.12 16.28 -23.38
C LEU A 832 6.70 15.70 -23.57
N GLN A 833 5.98 16.18 -24.60
CA GLN A 833 4.61 15.80 -24.90
C GLN A 833 4.51 14.62 -25.92
N LYS A 834 5.49 14.42 -26.82
CA LYS A 834 5.55 13.35 -27.85
C LYS A 834 6.06 11.99 -27.37
N SER A 835 5.96 11.64 -26.08
CA SER A 835 6.17 10.24 -25.65
C SER A 835 4.98 9.30 -26.01
N SER A 836 4.17 9.70 -27.00
CA SER A 836 3.11 8.94 -27.68
C SER A 836 3.61 8.49 -29.07
N PRO A 837 3.29 7.28 -29.55
CA PRO A 837 3.73 6.82 -30.87
C PRO A 837 3.08 7.65 -32.00
N PRO A 838 3.76 7.89 -33.13
CA PRO A 838 3.20 8.67 -34.23
C PRO A 838 2.02 7.92 -34.87
N THR A 839 0.90 8.61 -35.04
CA THR A 839 -0.23 8.14 -35.86
C THR A 839 0.13 8.31 -37.34
N HIS A 840 -0.30 7.40 -38.21
CA HIS A 840 -0.02 7.42 -39.66
C HIS A 840 -0.47 8.70 -40.42
N GLU A 841 -1.20 9.61 -39.76
CA GLU A 841 -1.62 10.90 -40.33
C GLU A 841 -0.73 12.09 -39.91
N GLN A 842 0.26 11.87 -39.03
CA GLN A 842 1.18 12.91 -38.52
C GLN A 842 2.52 12.99 -39.28
N GLU A 843 2.76 12.10 -40.24
CA GLU A 843 3.95 12.18 -41.10
C GLU A 843 3.87 13.36 -42.11
N ASP A 844 2.68 13.92 -42.33
CA ASP A 844 2.43 15.02 -43.28
C ASP A 844 2.11 16.39 -42.63
N LEU A 845 2.23 16.52 -41.30
CA LEU A 845 1.98 17.79 -40.60
C LEU A 845 3.28 18.61 -40.47
N ASP A 846 3.34 19.76 -41.14
CA ASP A 846 4.45 20.72 -41.04
C ASP A 846 4.81 21.03 -39.57
N GLU A 847 6.11 21.09 -39.24
CA GLU A 847 6.64 21.38 -37.88
C GLU A 847 6.01 22.62 -37.22
N LYS A 848 5.62 23.62 -38.03
CA LYS A 848 4.93 24.83 -37.56
C LYS A 848 3.55 24.56 -36.97
N THR A 849 2.81 23.60 -37.53
CA THR A 849 1.46 23.25 -37.08
C THR A 849 1.52 22.50 -35.75
N LEU A 850 2.56 21.67 -35.55
CA LEU A 850 2.81 20.94 -34.30
C LEU A 850 3.22 21.86 -33.13
N LEU A 851 4.06 22.86 -33.39
CA LEU A 851 4.42 23.89 -32.41
C LEU A 851 3.21 24.73 -31.97
N GLN A 852 2.24 24.93 -32.87
CA GLN A 852 1.04 25.73 -32.60
C GLN A 852 0.02 25.04 -31.68
N SER A 853 0.12 23.71 -31.52
CA SER A 853 -0.73 22.90 -30.63
C SER A 853 -0.12 22.61 -29.24
N CYS A 854 1.17 22.90 -29.02
CA CYS A 854 1.85 22.62 -27.76
C CYS A 854 1.42 23.58 -26.64
N LYS A 855 1.08 23.01 -25.47
CA LYS A 855 0.81 23.78 -24.24
C LYS A 855 2.11 24.12 -23.50
N PHE A 856 2.05 25.14 -22.65
CA PHE A 856 3.10 25.43 -21.66
C PHE A 856 3.27 24.26 -20.68
N ARG A 857 4.49 24.05 -20.20
CA ARG A 857 4.86 22.99 -19.25
C ARG A 857 4.15 23.13 -17.92
N ASN A 858 3.84 24.37 -17.54
CA ASN A 858 3.22 24.70 -16.27
C ASN A 858 2.04 25.66 -16.48
N HIS A 859 0.97 25.45 -15.72
CA HIS A 859 -0.20 26.33 -15.76
C HIS A 859 0.07 27.72 -15.16
N ASP A 860 1.12 27.87 -14.36
CA ASP A 860 1.50 29.17 -13.78
C ASP A 860 2.36 30.02 -14.73
N HIS A 861 2.92 29.45 -15.79
CA HIS A 861 3.69 30.19 -16.80
C HIS A 861 2.78 31.15 -17.57
N LYS A 862 3.24 32.39 -17.76
CA LYS A 862 2.57 33.42 -18.57
C LYS A 862 3.00 33.37 -20.03
N PHE A 863 4.23 32.94 -20.27
CA PHE A 863 4.80 32.72 -21.60
C PHE A 863 5.87 31.63 -21.52
N GLU A 864 6.21 31.04 -22.66
CA GLU A 864 7.41 30.22 -22.82
C GLU A 864 8.05 30.57 -24.16
N TRP A 865 9.32 30.98 -24.14
CA TRP A 865 10.00 31.44 -25.34
C TRP A 865 10.64 30.30 -26.13
N THR A 866 10.62 30.44 -27.45
CA THR A 866 11.47 29.65 -28.36
C THR A 866 12.94 30.04 -28.22
N ARG A 867 13.85 29.28 -28.85
CA ARG A 867 15.27 29.64 -28.89
C ARG A 867 15.49 31.01 -29.52
N GLU A 868 14.80 31.26 -30.64
CA GLU A 868 14.88 32.53 -31.34
C GLU A 868 14.37 33.71 -30.50
N GLN A 869 13.20 33.56 -29.86
CA GLN A 869 12.62 34.61 -29.00
C GLN A 869 13.54 34.96 -27.83
N PHE A 870 14.05 33.95 -27.13
CA PHE A 870 14.95 34.15 -26.00
C PHE A 870 16.28 34.79 -26.42
N ILE A 871 16.86 34.33 -27.53
CA ILE A 871 18.10 34.92 -28.09
C ILE A 871 17.89 36.37 -28.49
N GLN A 872 16.76 36.69 -29.13
CA GLN A 872 16.45 38.07 -29.54
C GLN A 872 16.31 38.98 -28.32
N TRP A 873 15.47 38.60 -27.35
CA TRP A 873 15.26 39.36 -26.12
C TRP A 873 16.58 39.62 -25.37
N ALA A 874 17.38 38.57 -25.17
CA ALA A 874 18.64 38.68 -24.42
C ALA A 874 19.69 39.50 -25.18
N SER A 875 19.78 39.36 -26.51
CA SER A 875 20.74 40.10 -27.33
C SER A 875 20.42 41.60 -27.39
N GLU A 876 19.15 41.95 -27.55
CA GLU A 876 18.69 43.35 -27.52
C GLU A 876 18.93 43.98 -26.14
N LEU A 877 18.62 43.24 -25.07
CA LEU A 877 18.85 43.70 -23.70
C LEU A 877 20.35 43.92 -23.43
N ALA A 878 21.20 42.98 -23.85
CA ALA A 878 22.65 43.10 -23.70
C ALA A 878 23.21 44.31 -24.46
N ALA A 879 22.77 44.53 -25.70
CA ALA A 879 23.17 45.66 -26.52
C ALA A 879 22.74 47.01 -25.93
N ARG A 880 21.53 47.10 -25.36
CA ARG A 880 21.02 48.34 -24.72
C ARG A 880 21.82 48.74 -23.48
N HIS A 881 22.32 47.78 -22.71
CA HIS A 881 22.97 48.03 -21.42
C HIS A 881 24.49 47.81 -21.40
N ASN A 882 25.12 47.60 -22.56
CA ASN A 882 26.57 47.35 -22.70
C ASN A 882 27.05 46.07 -21.99
N TYR A 883 26.29 44.98 -22.15
CA TYR A 883 26.70 43.64 -21.73
C TYR A 883 27.04 42.80 -22.96
N SER A 884 27.91 41.82 -22.77
CA SER A 884 28.03 40.67 -23.67
C SER A 884 27.10 39.56 -23.18
N VAL A 885 26.55 38.73 -24.08
CA VAL A 885 25.68 37.61 -23.72
C VAL A 885 26.20 36.31 -24.34
N GLN A 886 26.19 35.23 -23.57
CA GLN A 886 26.52 33.87 -24.00
C GLN A 886 25.32 32.95 -23.75
N PHE A 887 24.96 32.13 -24.74
CA PHE A 887 23.82 31.22 -24.69
C PHE A 887 24.28 29.78 -24.41
N SER A 888 23.55 29.09 -23.55
CA SER A 888 23.74 27.67 -23.21
C SER A 888 22.42 27.08 -22.71
N GLY A 889 22.45 25.90 -22.10
CA GLY A 889 21.26 25.29 -21.50
C GLY A 889 21.55 23.94 -20.84
N VAL A 890 20.49 23.29 -20.36
CA VAL A 890 20.53 21.96 -19.72
C VAL A 890 19.40 21.07 -20.22
N GLY A 891 19.49 19.75 -19.98
CA GLY A 891 18.49 18.77 -20.42
C GLY A 891 18.53 18.44 -21.92
N GLY A 892 19.68 18.57 -22.57
CA GLY A 892 19.84 18.30 -24.01
C GLY A 892 21.25 18.62 -24.50
N SER A 893 21.40 18.81 -25.81
CA SER A 893 22.65 19.26 -26.44
C SER A 893 22.34 20.26 -27.55
N VAL A 894 23.27 21.17 -27.86
CA VAL A 894 23.13 22.14 -28.96
C VAL A 894 23.01 21.44 -30.33
N ASP A 895 23.71 20.32 -30.51
CA ASP A 895 23.83 19.65 -31.81
C ASP A 895 22.65 18.71 -32.16
N VAL A 896 21.65 18.61 -31.27
CA VAL A 896 20.51 17.71 -31.41
C VAL A 896 19.23 18.52 -31.30
N GLU A 897 18.41 18.54 -32.36
CA GLU A 897 17.07 19.15 -32.30
C GLU A 897 16.21 18.47 -31.21
N PRO A 898 15.48 19.21 -30.36
CA PRO A 898 15.20 20.67 -30.41
C PRO A 898 16.17 21.55 -29.57
N GLY A 899 17.34 21.04 -29.21
CA GLY A 899 18.36 21.74 -28.41
C GLY A 899 18.28 21.39 -26.92
N PHE A 900 18.49 22.39 -26.06
CA PHE A 900 18.35 22.25 -24.62
C PHE A 900 16.89 22.34 -24.16
N ALA A 901 16.55 21.63 -23.09
CA ALA A 901 15.22 21.68 -22.48
C ALA A 901 14.99 22.96 -21.66
N SER A 902 16.00 23.43 -20.94
CA SER A 902 16.00 24.78 -20.34
C SER A 902 17.12 25.60 -20.99
N GLN A 903 16.78 26.80 -21.43
CA GLN A 903 17.70 27.73 -22.07
C GLN A 903 18.31 28.65 -21.02
N ILE A 904 19.58 29.03 -21.21
CA ILE A 904 20.31 29.87 -20.26
C ILE A 904 21.08 30.97 -21.01
N ALA A 905 20.92 32.22 -20.56
CA ALA A 905 21.70 33.36 -21.02
C ALA A 905 22.59 33.88 -19.89
N VAL A 906 23.89 34.01 -20.19
CA VAL A 906 24.90 34.55 -19.26
C VAL A 906 25.36 35.91 -19.77
N PHE A 907 24.93 36.96 -19.09
CA PHE A 907 25.34 38.33 -19.37
C PHE A 907 26.63 38.66 -18.61
N LYS A 908 27.60 39.30 -19.27
CA LYS A 908 28.87 39.73 -18.68
C LYS A 908 29.15 41.18 -19.03
N ARG A 909 29.40 41.99 -18.00
CA ARG A 909 29.86 43.38 -18.15
C ARG A 909 31.38 43.45 -18.18
N GLU A 910 31.94 44.19 -19.13
CA GLU A 910 33.36 44.55 -19.08
C GLU A 910 33.56 45.63 -18.03
N TRP A 911 34.40 45.36 -17.03
CA TRP A 911 34.67 46.29 -15.93
C TRP A 911 35.38 47.55 -16.46
N ARG A 912 34.79 48.74 -16.26
CA ARG A 912 35.46 50.01 -16.52
C ARG A 912 35.71 50.76 -15.19
N PRO A 913 36.89 51.40 -15.00
CA PRO A 913 37.22 52.14 -13.78
C PRO A 913 36.26 53.31 -13.45
N GLU A 914 35.45 53.74 -14.43
CA GLU A 914 34.50 54.85 -14.33
C GLU A 914 33.15 54.42 -13.69
N ASP A 915 32.91 53.11 -13.54
CA ASP A 915 31.67 52.55 -12.98
C ASP A 915 31.60 52.64 -11.44
N ASP A 916 32.71 52.97 -10.76
CA ASP A 916 32.80 53.16 -9.29
C ASP A 916 32.22 54.52 -8.82
N VAL A 917 31.81 55.40 -9.74
CA VAL A 917 31.21 56.68 -9.37
C VAL A 917 29.74 56.44 -9.02
N GLN A 918 29.49 56.27 -7.72
CA GLN A 918 28.15 56.16 -7.13
C GLN A 918 27.31 57.40 -7.50
N LYS A 919 26.55 57.31 -8.60
CA LYS A 919 25.55 58.32 -8.93
C LYS A 919 24.51 58.29 -7.81
N HIS A 920 24.37 59.40 -7.10
CA HIS A 920 23.36 59.61 -6.05
C HIS A 920 21.99 59.14 -6.56
N THR A 921 21.64 57.91 -6.20
CA THR A 921 20.33 57.31 -6.45
C THR A 921 19.49 57.59 -5.21
N ASP A 922 18.26 58.05 -5.40
CA ASP A 922 17.31 58.24 -4.30
C ASP A 922 17.23 56.96 -3.48
N ILE A 923 17.45 57.07 -2.15
CA ILE A 923 17.42 55.93 -1.23
C ILE A 923 15.99 55.40 -1.18
N LYS A 924 15.68 54.42 -2.04
CA LYS A 924 14.43 53.68 -2.03
C LYS A 924 14.71 52.25 -1.58
N ASN A 925 14.19 51.91 -0.39
CA ASN A 925 14.25 50.58 0.18
C ASN A 925 12.85 49.99 0.10
N HIS A 926 12.58 49.24 -0.97
CA HIS A 926 11.26 48.67 -1.23
C HIS A 926 11.08 47.28 -0.61
N TYR A 927 12.17 46.61 -0.22
CA TYR A 927 12.11 45.23 0.24
C TYR A 927 12.06 45.13 1.76
N ASN A 928 11.30 44.16 2.27
CA ASN A 928 11.31 43.82 3.69
C ASN A 928 12.41 42.80 3.94
N GLU A 929 13.24 43.03 4.94
CA GLU A 929 14.21 42.03 5.37
C GLU A 929 13.50 40.98 6.22
N ILE A 930 13.52 39.73 5.74
CA ILE A 930 12.79 38.62 6.36
C ILE A 930 13.69 37.83 7.32
N TRP A 931 14.95 37.68 6.94
CA TRP A 931 15.94 36.94 7.71
C TRP A 931 17.34 37.40 7.36
N GLU A 932 18.18 37.61 8.37
CA GLU A 932 19.59 37.91 8.23
C GLU A 932 20.42 36.93 9.08
N TRP A 933 21.50 36.45 8.48
CA TRP A 933 22.57 35.74 9.16
C TRP A 933 23.90 36.47 8.95
N ASN A 934 24.66 36.62 10.03
CA ASN A 934 25.97 37.26 10.02
C ASN A 934 26.96 36.42 10.84
N SER A 935 28.16 36.21 10.30
CA SER A 935 29.20 35.42 10.97
C SER A 935 29.68 36.02 12.30
N LYS A 936 29.38 37.31 12.56
CA LYS A 936 29.71 38.01 13.81
C LYS A 936 28.65 37.84 14.92
N ASN A 937 27.41 37.48 14.59
CA ASN A 937 26.32 37.26 15.56
C ASN A 937 26.35 35.84 16.14
N ARG A 938 27.56 35.29 16.35
CA ARG A 938 27.81 33.96 16.92
C ARG A 938 27.38 33.86 18.39
#